data_AF-A0A5K3FK25-F1
#
_entry.id   AF-A0A5K3FK25-F1
#
_cell.length_a   1.000
_cell.length_b   1.000
_cell.length_c   1.000
_cell.angle_alpha   90.00
_cell.angle_beta   90.00
_cell.angle_gamma   90.00
#
_symmetry.space_group_name_H-M   'P 1'
#
loop_
_entity.id
_entity.type
_entity.pdbx_description
1 polymer ?
#
loop_
_entity_poly.entity_id
_entity_poly.type
_entity_poly.pdbx_seq_one_letter_code
_entity_poly.pdbx_strand_id
1 'polypeptide(L)'
;AVPTFISVVPGEKNISVSEPSSQTVPGHSSCTFTVSLQLSNYGAFSGNVHVRLDGRPFDSVGVEAFVGEPSLEIEPAKIALKPSTAVGELVSERGLRGFVRLINHLNVPIAFTWTSANGSRCFQIFPRSGAVSPHSCLDCEVAYRYSFAQPISSTDRVLFHLSTSSEDAGLQGTPKCLECEVRLPPAELTSVTKRIKFQDVACGLPATQMFALHNRGPGLAFVEVNSPWPQDEISIVVEPIECEIRAREQAVFQVTCCVRREGHFETPIAVLHRGKEVMNLTAQGNCVWPKIAISPSCLYFAGTPVGSQASSAFTVSNTSTVPAQIAFAFDGNRDFEVSCGDGEPDNELQPSSSKEYRLIFKPNKISNYDFQLPLLVNKTRSLQEFCRIRATGVRPMVCISPSRILLKRSVPVDKEGIDGACFYREIRIENVTSEMLSWQIDMPQLPQSMSISLTSGETDGTAGQLTGILMHLGESVVISMKVVPPDQPCSHSIALSIKITDHLDRHQAEMVMLRVEVTEPQITCVPSRIFLPPLALSTPVKIALMLKIDCLEGSFELRNIVFVTGRKNCTDDYLLRVDLPQGRVFRLAEGCLQLRAFLQFESSEITCIANRPQPPCLVFIVQSREKDCNFVMRACVLVAFSADSSLLSLTHLRNLSHGLEEATISGESLLAYPLNWSTRTTTTVELWLRHNGFVDGPRGLRFPDDFRRRLSLDDIRLERTNQSRKLTVHNLGGLIECLSHVVGVWNPPGVPRSISLPLEDTAKCTAIIYNHLSALICFVEAQGGCLSHIFPEYLMTHKDYIRWIEHGRPCGYDQVIRVDGLDVDPSEGNVIIPKTVTTNFKGNTSIACSSISKLSPEEFECISRIAWTDLFLQLIKCFEMRPLWSKSSEHELLSWVNSAIGRSWRDLCEENGRLTSSTWHRPGAPKVANFDTDFSNGLALACLIAHHVPFIVKESLSELILDPHEPQDRFHNCIQIVKALALIHVDFQLTPDDIYNTSDVYVLLLLTRLYQCLPGYAVKSSLAFEGKLNPKLLLPQNLPYRLVNRFILTRQLTGACATGLDLD
;
A
#
# COMPACT_ATOMS: atom_id res chain seq x y z
N ALA A 1 -11.63 47.99 -70.01
CA ALA A 1 -11.68 48.69 -68.72
C ALA A 1 -10.33 49.33 -68.47
N VAL A 2 -10.28 50.64 -68.26
CA VAL A 2 -9.03 51.40 -68.13
C VAL A 2 -8.43 51.12 -66.75
N PRO A 3 -7.13 50.78 -66.63
CA PRO A 3 -6.49 50.65 -65.32
C PRO A 3 -6.46 52.03 -64.62
N THR A 4 -6.88 52.07 -63.36
CA THR A 4 -7.02 53.32 -62.59
C THR A 4 -5.97 53.36 -61.49
N PHE A 5 -5.27 54.49 -61.35
CA PHE A 5 -4.32 54.70 -60.28
C PHE A 5 -5.05 55.18 -59.03
N ILE A 6 -5.05 54.37 -57.97
CA ILE A 6 -5.71 54.70 -56.71
C ILE A 6 -4.63 55.08 -55.69
N SER A 7 -4.76 56.22 -55.04
CA SER A 7 -3.93 56.59 -53.89
C SER A 7 -4.77 56.99 -52.68
N VAL A 8 -4.30 56.59 -51.50
CA VAL A 8 -4.98 56.79 -50.22
C VAL A 8 -4.08 57.66 -49.35
N VAL A 9 -4.59 58.83 -48.97
CA VAL A 9 -3.84 59.85 -48.23
C VAL A 9 -4.49 60.09 -46.87
N PRO A 10 -3.74 60.08 -45.77
CA PRO A 10 -4.30 60.39 -44.46
C PRO A 10 -4.74 61.86 -44.40
N GLY A 11 -5.94 62.12 -43.90
CA GLY A 11 -6.45 63.49 -43.67
C GLY A 11 -5.94 64.12 -42.37
N GLU A 12 -5.42 63.31 -41.45
CA GLU A 12 -4.98 63.75 -40.12
C GLU A 12 -3.64 63.13 -39.72
N LYS A 13 -2.92 63.80 -38.80
CA LYS A 13 -1.59 63.39 -38.34
C LYS A 13 -1.57 62.06 -37.59
N ASN A 14 -2.71 61.65 -37.01
CA ASN A 14 -2.82 60.43 -36.22
C ASN A 14 -3.20 59.21 -37.08
N ILE A 15 -3.41 59.42 -38.38
CA ILE A 15 -3.71 58.38 -39.36
C ILE A 15 -2.48 58.18 -40.24
N SER A 16 -2.05 56.93 -40.39
CA SER A 16 -0.98 56.54 -41.30
C SER A 16 -1.51 55.48 -42.27
N VAL A 17 -1.05 55.53 -43.51
CA VAL A 17 -1.38 54.52 -44.52
C VAL A 17 -0.12 53.72 -44.77
N SER A 18 -0.19 52.42 -44.53
CA SER A 18 0.95 51.52 -44.70
C SER A 18 1.29 51.36 -46.19
N GLU A 19 2.57 51.15 -46.53
CA GLU A 19 2.95 50.98 -47.93
C GLU A 19 2.45 49.64 -48.52
N PRO A 20 1.94 49.63 -49.77
CA PRO A 20 1.87 50.76 -50.70
C PRO A 20 0.64 51.65 -50.46
N SER A 21 0.84 52.97 -50.32
CA SER A 21 -0.23 53.98 -50.20
C SER A 21 -0.89 54.35 -51.54
N SER A 22 -0.39 53.78 -52.64
CA SER A 22 -0.95 53.93 -53.98
C SER A 22 -0.68 52.70 -54.86
N GLN A 23 -1.64 52.32 -55.70
CA GLN A 23 -1.53 51.18 -56.62
C GLN A 23 -2.37 51.38 -57.89
N THR A 24 -1.88 50.86 -59.02
CA THR A 24 -2.63 50.82 -60.28
C THR A 24 -3.49 49.56 -60.32
N VAL A 25 -4.80 49.74 -60.38
CA VAL A 25 -5.78 48.65 -60.30
C VAL A 25 -6.36 48.38 -61.69
N PRO A 26 -6.17 47.17 -62.25
CA PRO A 26 -6.81 46.77 -63.49
C PRO A 26 -8.34 46.73 -63.38
N GLY A 27 -9.05 46.93 -64.48
CA GLY A 27 -10.50 46.85 -64.48
C GLY A 27 -11.03 45.47 -64.03
N HIS A 28 -12.11 45.48 -63.24
CA HIS A 28 -12.70 44.30 -62.59
C HIS A 28 -11.84 43.61 -61.51
N SER A 29 -10.86 44.31 -60.94
CA SER A 29 -10.09 43.84 -59.78
C SER A 29 -10.30 44.70 -58.54
N SER A 30 -10.04 44.14 -57.36
CA SER A 30 -10.12 44.82 -56.06
C SER A 30 -8.73 45.00 -55.46
N CYS A 31 -8.54 46.07 -54.70
CA CYS A 31 -7.29 46.35 -54.02
C CYS A 31 -7.55 46.79 -52.58
N THR A 32 -6.62 46.50 -51.67
CA THR A 32 -6.75 46.80 -50.23
C THR A 32 -5.62 47.71 -49.78
N PHE A 33 -5.94 48.68 -48.93
CA PHE A 33 -4.98 49.58 -48.29
C PHE A 33 -5.11 49.45 -46.77
N THR A 34 -3.99 49.29 -46.06
CA THR A 34 -3.98 49.18 -44.60
C THR A 34 -3.83 50.56 -43.98
N VAL A 35 -4.84 50.99 -43.25
CA VAL A 35 -4.85 52.24 -42.49
C VAL A 35 -4.53 51.92 -41.02
N SER A 36 -3.52 52.57 -40.47
CA SER A 36 -3.03 52.39 -39.10
C SER A 36 -3.21 53.69 -38.31
N LEU A 37 -3.83 53.58 -37.13
CA LEU A 37 -4.09 54.70 -36.22
C LEU A 37 -3.04 54.73 -35.11
N GLN A 38 -2.45 55.89 -34.88
CA GLN A 38 -1.59 56.15 -33.73
C GLN A 38 -2.25 57.20 -32.83
N LEU A 39 -2.95 56.72 -31.81
CA LEU A 39 -3.69 57.55 -30.86
C LEU A 39 -3.04 57.44 -29.48
N SER A 40 -2.71 58.57 -28.88
CA SER A 40 -2.03 58.65 -27.57
C SER A 40 -2.94 59.08 -26.41
N ASN A 41 -4.17 59.50 -26.70
CA ASN A 41 -5.14 59.98 -25.71
C ASN A 41 -6.39 59.08 -25.67
N TYR A 42 -6.97 58.89 -24.48
CA TYR A 42 -8.23 58.18 -24.31
C TYR A 42 -9.42 58.95 -24.91
N GLY A 43 -10.42 58.21 -25.41
CA GLY A 43 -11.68 58.76 -25.91
C GLY A 43 -11.96 58.46 -27.39
N ALA A 44 -13.02 59.08 -27.90
CA ALA A 44 -13.43 58.95 -29.29
C ALA A 44 -12.54 59.79 -30.22
N PHE A 45 -12.09 59.17 -31.28
CA PHE A 45 -11.37 59.77 -32.40
C PHE A 45 -12.24 59.63 -33.65
N SER A 46 -12.37 60.71 -34.41
CA SER A 46 -13.01 60.72 -35.72
C SER A 46 -12.11 61.51 -36.65
N GLY A 47 -11.61 60.87 -37.70
CA GLY A 47 -10.84 61.51 -38.74
C GLY A 47 -11.22 60.98 -40.12
N ASN A 48 -10.59 61.50 -41.17
CA ASN A 48 -10.90 61.10 -42.55
C ASN A 48 -9.66 60.60 -43.29
N VAL A 49 -9.87 59.64 -44.18
CA VAL A 49 -8.88 59.20 -45.16
C VAL A 49 -9.38 59.57 -46.55
N HIS A 50 -8.55 60.27 -47.32
CA HIS A 50 -8.92 60.75 -48.64
C HIS A 50 -8.45 59.77 -49.72
N VAL A 51 -9.38 59.30 -50.55
CA VAL A 51 -9.11 58.47 -51.70
C VAL A 51 -9.01 59.35 -52.94
N ARG A 52 -7.96 59.16 -53.73
CA ARG A 52 -7.72 59.85 -54.99
C ARG A 52 -7.65 58.86 -56.14
N LEU A 53 -8.30 59.17 -57.25
CA LEU A 53 -8.22 58.44 -58.50
C LEU A 53 -7.46 59.28 -59.52
N ASP A 54 -6.38 58.73 -60.09
CA ASP A 54 -5.50 59.39 -61.06
C ASP A 54 -5.05 60.79 -60.59
N GLY A 55 -4.77 60.90 -59.29
CA GLY A 55 -4.33 62.13 -58.62
C GLY A 55 -5.45 63.13 -58.29
N ARG A 56 -6.71 62.87 -58.66
CA ARG A 56 -7.87 63.73 -58.36
C ARG A 56 -8.61 63.24 -57.11
N PRO A 57 -9.13 64.15 -56.26
CA PRO A 57 -9.97 63.75 -55.13
C PRO A 57 -11.20 63.01 -55.63
N PHE A 58 -11.44 61.82 -55.08
CA PHE A 58 -12.55 60.96 -55.45
C PHE A 58 -13.55 60.82 -54.31
N ASP A 59 -13.07 60.40 -53.13
CA ASP A 59 -13.92 60.17 -51.97
C ASP A 59 -13.16 60.37 -50.65
N SER A 60 -13.88 60.48 -49.54
CA SER A 60 -13.32 60.53 -48.19
C SER A 60 -14.03 59.54 -47.29
N VAL A 61 -13.26 58.63 -46.70
CA VAL A 61 -13.76 57.60 -45.79
C VAL A 61 -13.54 58.09 -44.36
N GLY A 62 -14.62 58.19 -43.58
CA GLY A 62 -14.56 58.46 -42.16
C GLY A 62 -13.95 57.27 -41.40
N VAL A 63 -13.01 57.56 -40.52
CA VAL A 63 -12.36 56.60 -39.62
C VAL A 63 -12.67 57.02 -38.20
N GLU A 64 -13.52 56.23 -37.56
CA GLU A 64 -13.86 56.39 -36.15
C GLU A 64 -13.15 55.32 -35.32
N ALA A 65 -12.59 55.71 -34.19
CA ALA A 65 -11.95 54.80 -33.25
C ALA A 65 -12.20 55.27 -31.82
N PHE A 66 -12.28 54.35 -30.87
CA PHE A 66 -12.38 54.68 -29.45
C PHE A 66 -11.22 54.04 -28.70
N VAL A 67 -10.40 54.86 -28.04
CA VAL A 67 -9.28 54.40 -27.23
C VAL A 67 -9.76 54.25 -25.79
N GLY A 68 -10.02 53.01 -25.38
CA GLY A 68 -10.41 52.65 -24.02
C GLY A 68 -9.21 52.44 -23.10
N GLU A 69 -9.42 52.64 -21.78
CA GLU A 69 -8.45 52.22 -20.77
C GLU A 69 -8.34 50.68 -20.74
N PRO A 70 -7.13 50.11 -20.58
CA PRO A 70 -6.94 48.65 -20.50
C PRO A 70 -7.62 48.11 -19.24
N SER A 71 -8.88 47.71 -19.36
CA SER A 71 -9.71 47.25 -18.25
C SER A 71 -10.38 45.92 -18.58
N LEU A 72 -10.41 45.03 -17.60
CA LEU A 72 -11.14 43.76 -17.66
C LEU A 72 -12.42 43.90 -16.84
N GLU A 73 -13.53 43.37 -17.33
CA GLU A 73 -14.73 43.19 -16.50
C GLU A 73 -14.59 41.96 -15.61
N ILE A 74 -15.08 42.05 -14.37
CA ILE A 74 -15.06 40.95 -13.39
C ILE A 74 -16.50 40.50 -13.19
N GLU A 75 -16.82 39.27 -13.59
CA GLU A 75 -18.17 38.71 -13.46
C GLU A 75 -18.15 37.39 -12.66
N PRO A 76 -18.75 37.32 -11.47
CA PRO A 76 -19.34 38.41 -10.69
C PRO A 76 -18.28 39.23 -9.92
N ALA A 77 -18.50 40.53 -9.75
CA ALA A 77 -17.64 41.41 -8.93
C ALA A 77 -17.68 41.12 -7.41
N LYS A 78 -18.66 40.34 -6.97
CA LYS A 78 -18.76 39.79 -5.61
C LYS A 78 -19.13 38.32 -5.66
N ILE A 79 -18.33 37.49 -5.01
CA ILE A 79 -18.54 36.04 -4.95
C ILE A 79 -18.72 35.59 -3.50
N ALA A 80 -19.77 34.79 -3.26
CA ALA A 80 -19.96 34.10 -1.99
C ALA A 80 -19.62 32.63 -2.17
N LEU A 81 -18.50 32.18 -1.62
CA LEU A 81 -18.11 30.78 -1.63
C LEU A 81 -19.04 30.02 -0.70
N LYS A 82 -19.87 29.18 -1.30
CA LYS A 82 -20.77 28.29 -0.59
C LYS A 82 -20.24 26.86 -0.69
N PRO A 83 -20.46 26.03 0.32
CA PRO A 83 -20.35 24.59 0.14
C PRO A 83 -21.24 24.19 -1.03
N SER A 84 -20.70 23.45 -2.00
CA SER A 84 -21.50 23.00 -3.14
C SER A 84 -22.73 22.26 -2.62
N THR A 85 -23.91 22.75 -3.00
CA THR A 85 -25.19 22.08 -2.72
C THR A 85 -25.46 20.93 -3.68
N ALA A 86 -24.55 20.68 -4.64
CA ALA A 86 -24.56 19.44 -5.39
C ALA A 86 -24.32 18.31 -4.40
N VAL A 87 -25.36 17.53 -4.28
CA VAL A 87 -25.53 16.56 -3.22
C VAL A 87 -24.39 15.54 -3.46
N GLY A 88 -23.37 15.53 -2.59
CA GLY A 88 -22.25 14.57 -2.63
C GLY A 88 -20.92 15.01 -3.24
N GLU A 89 -20.78 16.25 -3.68
CA GLU A 89 -19.44 16.76 -4.00
C GLU A 89 -18.64 16.88 -2.70
N LEU A 90 -17.56 16.10 -2.61
CA LEU A 90 -16.49 16.34 -1.66
C LEU A 90 -16.15 17.83 -1.72
N VAL A 91 -16.23 18.53 -0.59
CA VAL A 91 -15.32 19.67 -0.42
C VAL A 91 -13.95 19.03 -0.56
N SER A 92 -13.31 19.31 -1.69
CA SER A 92 -11.96 18.86 -2.01
C SER A 92 -11.08 19.00 -0.77
N GLU A 93 -10.11 18.11 -0.58
CA GLU A 93 -9.03 18.24 0.41
C GLU A 93 -8.32 19.62 0.37
N ARG A 94 -8.62 20.44 -0.64
CA ARG A 94 -8.09 21.78 -0.90
C ARG A 94 -9.08 22.94 -0.69
N GLY A 95 -10.23 22.75 -0.03
CA GLY A 95 -11.10 23.83 0.46
C GLY A 95 -12.33 24.18 -0.39
N LEU A 96 -13.06 25.26 -0.02
CA LEU A 96 -14.23 25.78 -0.75
C LEU A 96 -13.79 26.51 -2.02
N ARG A 97 -14.57 26.42 -3.10
CA ARG A 97 -14.20 26.96 -4.42
C ARG A 97 -15.33 27.75 -5.05
N GLY A 98 -14.97 28.68 -5.92
CA GLY A 98 -15.88 29.45 -6.78
C GLY A 98 -15.11 29.97 -7.98
N PHE A 99 -15.82 30.44 -9.00
CA PHE A 99 -15.21 30.94 -10.23
C PHE A 99 -15.66 32.37 -10.50
N VAL A 100 -14.72 33.17 -10.97
CA VAL A 100 -14.95 34.53 -11.45
C VAL A 100 -14.41 34.63 -12.87
N ARG A 101 -15.17 35.23 -13.77
CA ARG A 101 -14.78 35.42 -15.16
C ARG A 101 -14.20 36.81 -15.35
N LEU A 102 -13.01 36.85 -15.94
CA LEU A 102 -12.43 38.08 -16.48
C LEU A 102 -12.84 38.19 -17.94
N ILE A 103 -13.45 39.32 -18.33
CA ILE A 103 -13.90 39.55 -19.72
C ILE A 103 -13.12 40.72 -20.30
N ASN A 104 -12.47 40.49 -21.44
CA ASN A 104 -11.81 41.53 -22.21
C ASN A 104 -12.73 42.01 -23.33
N HIS A 105 -13.24 43.24 -23.20
CA HIS A 105 -14.06 43.87 -24.24
C HIS A 105 -13.25 44.58 -25.31
N LEU A 106 -11.94 44.76 -25.09
CA LEU A 106 -11.07 45.48 -26.00
C LEU A 106 -10.53 44.54 -27.09
N ASN A 107 -10.10 45.17 -28.18
CA ASN A 107 -9.51 44.51 -29.33
C ASN A 107 -7.99 44.26 -29.17
N VAL A 108 -7.43 44.49 -27.98
CA VAL A 108 -6.02 44.25 -27.63
C VAL A 108 -5.92 43.29 -26.43
N PRO A 109 -4.87 42.45 -26.34
CA PRO A 109 -4.64 41.61 -25.17
C PRO A 109 -4.41 42.45 -23.92
N ILE A 110 -5.02 42.08 -22.80
CA ILE A 110 -4.84 42.79 -21.52
C ILE A 110 -4.15 41.86 -20.53
N ALA A 111 -2.95 42.24 -20.09
CA ALA A 111 -2.26 41.57 -18.99
C ALA A 111 -2.92 41.96 -17.66
N PHE A 112 -2.98 41.01 -16.73
CA PHE A 112 -3.56 41.24 -15.41
C PHE A 112 -2.74 40.58 -14.29
N THR A 113 -2.90 41.12 -13.08
CA THR A 113 -2.32 40.55 -11.86
C THR A 113 -3.25 40.76 -10.67
N TRP A 114 -3.43 39.71 -9.88
CA TRP A 114 -4.20 39.72 -8.64
C TRP A 114 -3.31 39.92 -7.42
N THR A 115 -3.73 40.83 -6.53
CA THR A 115 -3.12 41.04 -5.21
C THR A 115 -4.20 41.01 -4.12
N SER A 116 -3.88 40.48 -2.94
CA SER A 116 -4.83 40.43 -1.81
C SER A 116 -4.57 41.58 -0.85
N ALA A 117 -5.62 42.33 -0.49
CA ALA A 117 -5.50 43.54 0.33
C ALA A 117 -5.07 43.28 1.79
N ASN A 118 -5.49 42.13 2.34
CA ASN A 118 -5.43 41.87 3.80
C ASN A 118 -4.42 40.76 4.18
N GLY A 119 -3.61 40.26 3.26
CA GLY A 119 -2.62 39.21 3.54
C GLY A 119 -3.18 37.88 4.04
N SER A 120 -4.50 37.64 3.90
CA SER A 120 -5.14 36.37 4.28
C SER A 120 -4.53 35.22 3.48
N ARG A 121 -3.99 34.22 4.17
CA ARG A 121 -3.41 33.01 3.55
C ARG A 121 -4.48 31.97 3.21
N CYS A 122 -5.69 32.15 3.70
CA CYS A 122 -6.81 31.24 3.54
C CYS A 122 -7.47 31.39 2.16
N PHE A 123 -7.43 32.58 1.55
CA PHE A 123 -7.98 32.81 0.23
C PHE A 123 -6.90 32.84 -0.85
N GLN A 124 -7.16 32.17 -1.96
CA GLN A 124 -6.26 32.09 -3.12
C GLN A 124 -7.07 32.28 -4.40
N ILE A 125 -6.47 32.93 -5.39
CA ILE A 125 -7.06 33.10 -6.72
C ILE A 125 -6.08 32.61 -7.79
N PHE A 126 -6.57 31.84 -8.75
CA PHE A 126 -5.78 31.21 -9.80
C PHE A 126 -6.43 31.41 -11.17
N PRO A 127 -5.66 31.77 -12.22
CA PRO A 127 -4.26 32.17 -12.18
C PRO A 127 -4.06 33.51 -11.47
N ARG A 128 -2.91 33.69 -10.82
CA ARG A 128 -2.58 34.94 -10.09
C ARG A 128 -2.23 36.10 -11.02
N SER A 129 -1.68 35.80 -12.20
CA SER A 129 -1.37 36.75 -13.27
C SER A 129 -1.47 36.03 -14.60
N GLY A 130 -1.69 36.78 -15.67
CA GLY A 130 -1.82 36.25 -17.02
C GLY A 130 -2.21 37.34 -18.01
N ALA A 131 -2.64 36.96 -19.20
CA ALA A 131 -3.23 37.88 -20.17
C ALA A 131 -4.54 37.31 -20.72
N VAL A 132 -5.50 38.20 -20.98
CA VAL A 132 -6.78 37.84 -21.61
C VAL A 132 -6.77 38.38 -23.04
N SER A 133 -6.95 37.48 -24.01
CA SER A 133 -6.95 37.81 -25.44
C SER A 133 -8.08 38.79 -25.82
N PRO A 134 -7.96 39.47 -26.97
CA PRO A 134 -9.00 40.37 -27.47
C PRO A 134 -10.37 39.71 -27.54
N HIS A 135 -11.41 40.38 -27.05
CA HIS A 135 -12.80 39.90 -27.07
C HIS A 135 -13.01 38.49 -26.45
N SER A 136 -12.09 38.05 -25.59
CA SER A 136 -12.16 36.74 -24.93
C SER A 136 -12.43 36.88 -23.43
N CYS A 137 -12.61 35.73 -22.77
CA CYS A 137 -12.78 35.67 -21.34
C CYS A 137 -11.88 34.59 -20.72
N LEU A 138 -11.57 34.75 -19.43
CA LEU A 138 -10.77 33.81 -18.66
C LEU A 138 -11.45 33.55 -17.32
N ASP A 139 -11.75 32.29 -17.02
CA ASP A 139 -12.30 31.88 -15.74
C ASP A 139 -11.16 31.71 -14.72
N CYS A 140 -11.20 32.50 -13.66
CA CYS A 140 -10.28 32.43 -12.51
C CYS A 140 -10.97 31.68 -11.35
N GLU A 141 -10.29 30.68 -10.79
CA GLU A 141 -10.72 29.94 -9.60
C GLU A 141 -10.37 30.74 -8.34
N VAL A 142 -11.36 30.95 -7.47
CA VAL A 142 -11.21 31.50 -6.13
C VAL A 142 -11.39 30.36 -5.13
N ALA A 143 -10.37 30.06 -4.36
CA ALA A 143 -10.36 28.99 -3.36
C ALA A 143 -10.20 29.53 -1.94
N TYR A 144 -10.87 28.90 -0.99
CA TYR A 144 -10.73 29.14 0.45
C TYR A 144 -10.30 27.86 1.16
N ARG A 145 -9.14 27.89 1.83
CA ARG A 145 -8.62 26.84 2.71
C ARG A 145 -8.58 27.34 4.14
N TYR A 146 -9.14 26.54 5.05
CA TYR A 146 -9.03 26.82 6.48
C TYR A 146 -7.57 26.63 6.93
N SER A 147 -7.11 27.50 7.84
CA SER A 147 -5.80 27.39 8.46
C SER A 147 -5.97 27.37 9.97
N PHE A 148 -5.48 26.30 10.63
CA PHE A 148 -5.52 26.18 12.09
C PHE A 148 -4.69 27.27 12.79
N ALA A 149 -3.73 27.87 12.10
CA ALA A 149 -2.90 28.96 12.62
C ALA A 149 -3.65 30.31 12.78
N GLN A 150 -4.81 30.49 12.13
CA GLN A 150 -5.62 31.72 12.21
C GLN A 150 -7.09 31.37 12.47
N PRO A 151 -7.58 31.47 13.71
CA PRO A 151 -8.98 31.18 14.02
C PRO A 151 -9.88 32.26 13.41
N ILE A 152 -10.87 31.83 12.62
CA ILE A 152 -11.76 32.71 11.86
C ILE A 152 -13.20 32.62 12.40
N SER A 153 -13.97 33.68 12.22
CA SER A 153 -15.40 33.72 12.56
C SER A 153 -16.25 32.85 11.63
N SER A 154 -17.56 32.76 11.86
CA SER A 154 -18.50 32.06 10.96
C SER A 154 -18.53 32.60 9.52
N THR A 155 -18.01 33.82 9.34
CA THR A 155 -17.95 34.57 8.09
C THR A 155 -16.54 35.12 7.89
N ASP A 156 -15.92 34.82 6.75
CA ASP A 156 -14.62 35.38 6.37
C ASP A 156 -14.72 36.15 5.05
N ARG A 157 -13.92 37.20 4.88
CA ARG A 157 -13.95 38.05 3.70
C ARG A 157 -12.55 38.46 3.27
N VAL A 158 -12.34 38.49 1.95
CA VAL A 158 -11.13 39.03 1.33
C VAL A 158 -11.48 39.95 0.16
N LEU A 159 -10.67 40.97 -0.03
CA LEU A 159 -10.70 41.82 -1.22
C LEU A 159 -9.47 41.51 -2.08
N PHE A 160 -9.72 41.08 -3.32
CA PHE A 160 -8.68 40.92 -4.33
C PHE A 160 -8.66 42.16 -5.22
N HIS A 161 -7.49 42.78 -5.40
CA HIS A 161 -7.26 43.86 -6.34
C HIS A 161 -6.73 43.29 -7.65
N LEU A 162 -7.39 43.65 -8.75
CA LEU A 162 -7.02 43.36 -10.12
C LEU A 162 -6.31 44.58 -10.70
N SER A 163 -5.03 44.44 -11.00
CA SER A 163 -4.26 45.41 -11.78
C SER A 163 -4.21 44.96 -13.23
N THR A 164 -4.47 45.85 -14.18
CA THR A 164 -4.42 45.57 -15.61
C THR A 164 -3.42 46.46 -16.33
N SER A 165 -2.76 45.93 -17.36
CA SER A 165 -1.82 46.67 -18.20
C SER A 165 -1.84 46.16 -19.63
N SER A 166 -1.52 47.03 -20.58
CA SER A 166 -1.34 46.67 -22.00
C SER A 166 0.11 46.89 -22.40
N GLU A 167 0.82 45.84 -22.80
CA GLU A 167 2.22 45.92 -23.23
C GLU A 167 2.38 46.77 -24.50
N ASP A 168 1.45 46.63 -25.46
CA ASP A 168 1.49 47.36 -26.75
C ASP A 168 1.30 48.87 -26.61
N ALA A 169 0.73 49.35 -25.51
CA ALA A 169 0.40 50.75 -25.28
C ALA A 169 1.20 51.39 -24.13
N GLY A 170 1.87 50.59 -23.28
CA GLY A 170 2.55 51.10 -22.08
C GLY A 170 1.61 51.74 -21.05
N LEU A 171 0.30 51.49 -21.15
CA LEU A 171 -0.74 52.10 -20.32
C LEU A 171 -1.16 51.15 -19.19
N GLN A 172 -1.32 51.70 -17.99
CA GLN A 172 -1.91 51.02 -16.85
C GLN A 172 -3.40 51.31 -16.76
N GLY A 173 -4.19 50.28 -16.45
CA GLY A 173 -5.62 50.39 -16.26
C GLY A 173 -5.98 50.80 -14.84
N THR A 174 -7.23 51.21 -14.67
CA THR A 174 -7.80 51.48 -13.36
C THR A 174 -7.99 50.17 -12.57
N PRO A 175 -7.47 50.07 -11.33
CA PRO A 175 -7.54 48.83 -10.57
C PRO A 175 -8.99 48.53 -10.16
N LYS A 176 -9.43 47.29 -10.41
CA LYS A 176 -10.75 46.80 -10.01
C LYS A 176 -10.63 45.86 -8.82
N CYS A 177 -11.74 45.59 -8.13
CA CYS A 177 -11.74 44.74 -6.94
C CYS A 177 -12.78 43.63 -7.05
N LEU A 178 -12.43 42.46 -6.53
CA LEU A 178 -13.32 41.33 -6.31
C LEU A 178 -13.51 41.14 -4.80
N GLU A 179 -14.76 41.26 -4.33
CA GLU A 179 -15.12 40.92 -2.95
C GLU A 179 -15.46 39.43 -2.87
N CYS A 180 -14.73 38.69 -2.04
CA CYS A 180 -15.01 37.28 -1.78
C CYS A 180 -15.42 37.08 -0.33
N GLU A 181 -16.56 36.40 -0.11
CA GLU A 181 -17.10 36.08 1.21
C GLU A 181 -17.31 34.56 1.34
N VAL A 182 -16.89 33.98 2.46
CA VAL A 182 -17.16 32.59 2.83
C VAL A 182 -18.15 32.58 4.00
N ARG A 183 -19.22 31.79 3.89
CA ARG A 183 -20.14 31.50 5.00
C ARG A 183 -20.15 30.01 5.28
N LEU A 184 -19.59 29.63 6.42
CA LEU A 184 -19.51 28.23 6.81
C LEU A 184 -20.78 27.83 7.59
N PRO A 185 -21.48 26.74 7.22
CA PRO A 185 -22.60 26.23 8.02
C PRO A 185 -22.15 25.85 9.44
N PRO A 186 -23.09 25.78 10.41
CA PRO A 186 -22.78 25.40 11.79
C PRO A 186 -22.40 23.91 11.87
N ALA A 187 -21.39 23.61 12.69
CA ALA A 187 -21.02 22.24 13.05
C ALA A 187 -21.51 21.90 14.46
N GLU A 188 -21.87 20.64 14.70
CA GLU A 188 -22.33 20.17 16.01
C GLU A 188 -21.54 18.93 16.43
N LEU A 189 -20.51 19.12 17.26
CA LEU A 189 -19.65 18.03 17.71
C LEU A 189 -20.25 17.34 18.94
N THR A 190 -20.34 16.02 18.86
CA THR A 190 -20.80 15.15 19.95
C THR A 190 -19.81 14.01 20.15
N SER A 191 -19.61 13.58 21.39
CA SER A 191 -18.82 12.38 21.70
C SER A 191 -19.67 11.42 22.50
N VAL A 192 -19.50 10.12 22.25
CA VAL A 192 -20.18 9.05 22.99
C VAL A 192 -19.66 9.00 24.43
N THR A 193 -18.38 9.29 24.64
CA THR A 193 -17.72 9.20 25.94
C THR A 193 -17.15 10.56 26.33
N LYS A 194 -17.65 11.14 27.43
CA LYS A 194 -17.05 12.35 28.02
C LYS A 194 -15.82 12.05 28.88
N ARG A 195 -15.68 10.79 29.31
CA ARG A 195 -14.58 10.30 30.15
C ARG A 195 -13.86 9.16 29.44
N ILE A 196 -12.57 9.31 29.22
CA ILE A 196 -11.68 8.31 28.62
C ILE A 196 -11.06 7.53 29.78
N LYS A 197 -11.39 6.26 29.91
CA LYS A 197 -11.00 5.42 31.05
C LYS A 197 -9.83 4.52 30.70
N PHE A 198 -8.66 4.81 31.26
CA PHE A 198 -7.44 4.01 31.08
C PHE A 198 -7.31 2.82 32.06
N GLN A 199 -8.22 2.71 33.03
CA GLN A 199 -8.13 1.71 34.11
C GLN A 199 -6.79 1.81 34.87
N ASP A 200 -6.19 0.68 35.26
CA ASP A 200 -4.86 0.64 35.87
C ASP A 200 -3.78 0.77 34.77
N VAL A 201 -2.91 1.78 34.89
CA VAL A 201 -1.78 2.02 33.98
C VAL A 201 -0.46 1.85 34.71
N ALA A 202 0.53 1.25 34.03
CA ALA A 202 1.85 1.05 34.57
C ALA A 202 2.63 2.36 34.69
N CYS A 203 3.16 2.67 35.87
CA CYS A 203 3.97 3.87 36.10
C CYS A 203 5.20 3.91 35.17
N GLY A 204 5.32 4.94 34.33
CA GLY A 204 6.44 5.15 33.41
C GLY A 204 6.33 4.44 32.05
N LEU A 205 5.25 3.71 31.77
CA LEU A 205 4.95 3.14 30.45
C LEU A 205 3.78 3.87 29.77
N PRO A 206 3.80 4.01 28.43
CA PRO A 206 2.69 4.59 27.69
C PRO A 206 1.50 3.62 27.63
N ALA A 207 0.30 4.12 27.93
CA ALA A 207 -0.98 3.43 27.75
C ALA A 207 -1.82 4.18 26.72
N THR A 208 -2.53 3.47 25.85
CA THR A 208 -3.24 4.06 24.71
C THR A 208 -4.73 3.71 24.74
N GLN A 209 -5.60 4.70 24.50
CA GLN A 209 -7.05 4.53 24.42
C GLN A 209 -7.63 5.35 23.26
N MET A 210 -8.69 4.86 22.62
CA MET A 210 -9.36 5.59 21.53
C MET A 210 -10.67 6.25 21.99
N PHE A 211 -11.00 7.41 21.43
CA PHE A 211 -12.33 8.02 21.49
C PHE A 211 -12.74 8.56 20.11
N ALA A 212 -14.04 8.78 19.90
CA ALA A 212 -14.57 9.30 18.64
C ALA A 212 -15.37 10.59 18.84
N LEU A 213 -15.19 11.54 17.92
CA LEU A 213 -16.01 12.73 17.78
C LEU A 213 -16.90 12.60 16.55
N HIS A 214 -18.18 12.89 16.73
CA HIS A 214 -19.21 12.82 15.70
C HIS A 214 -19.72 14.22 15.41
N ASN A 215 -19.66 14.65 14.16
CA ASN A 215 -20.24 15.91 13.73
C ASN A 215 -21.68 15.67 13.26
N ARG A 216 -22.67 16.01 14.09
CA ARG A 216 -24.11 15.90 13.75
C ARG A 216 -24.63 17.10 12.97
N GLY A 217 -23.84 18.18 12.90
CA GLY A 217 -24.22 19.42 12.24
C GLY A 217 -24.13 19.33 10.71
N PRO A 218 -24.76 20.29 10.01
CA PRO A 218 -24.73 20.36 8.55
C PRO A 218 -23.42 20.92 7.97
N GLY A 219 -22.56 21.56 8.78
CA GLY A 219 -21.28 22.16 8.37
C GLY A 219 -20.05 21.36 8.76
N LEU A 220 -18.91 21.68 8.13
CA LEU A 220 -17.61 21.09 8.45
C LEU A 220 -17.13 21.51 9.85
N ALA A 221 -16.63 20.54 10.61
CA ALA A 221 -16.00 20.76 11.90
C ALA A 221 -14.47 20.71 11.77
N PHE A 222 -13.81 21.86 11.84
CA PHE A 222 -12.36 21.95 12.04
C PHE A 222 -12.09 21.75 13.53
N VAL A 223 -11.50 20.63 13.89
CA VAL A 223 -11.27 20.21 15.28
C VAL A 223 -9.79 20.32 15.60
N GLU A 224 -9.49 20.99 16.70
CA GLU A 224 -8.16 21.03 17.32
C GLU A 224 -8.31 20.46 18.73
N VAL A 225 -7.46 19.51 19.10
CA VAL A 225 -7.49 18.86 20.40
C VAL A 225 -6.31 19.35 21.22
N ASN A 226 -6.60 20.19 22.20
CA ASN A 226 -5.61 20.69 23.14
C ASN A 226 -5.57 19.79 24.37
N SER A 227 -4.50 19.00 24.45
CA SER A 227 -4.10 18.33 25.67
C SER A 227 -3.20 19.26 26.51
N PRO A 228 -3.18 19.13 27.84
CA PRO A 228 -2.32 19.93 28.68
C PRO A 228 -0.85 19.66 28.34
N TRP A 229 -0.02 20.69 28.39
CA TRP A 229 1.42 20.53 28.24
C TRP A 229 1.94 19.45 29.20
N PRO A 230 2.87 18.58 28.74
CA PRO A 230 3.42 17.52 29.59
C PRO A 230 3.95 18.13 30.88
N GLN A 231 3.35 17.74 32.00
CA GLN A 231 3.92 18.00 33.31
C GLN A 231 4.91 16.88 33.62
N ASP A 232 5.88 17.12 34.52
CA ASP A 232 6.89 16.12 34.88
C ASP A 232 6.28 14.77 35.33
N GLU A 233 5.04 14.79 35.82
CA GLU A 233 4.35 13.62 36.37
C GLU A 233 3.33 12.95 35.41
N ILE A 234 2.73 13.67 34.47
CA ILE A 234 1.70 13.15 33.55
C ILE A 234 1.88 13.78 32.16
N SER A 235 2.04 12.95 31.14
CA SER A 235 1.99 13.37 29.74
C SER A 235 0.79 12.74 29.04
N ILE A 236 -0.03 13.56 28.39
CA ILE A 236 -1.10 13.10 27.51
C ILE A 236 -0.82 13.63 26.12
N VAL A 237 -0.86 12.73 25.14
CA VAL A 237 -0.69 13.05 23.73
C VAL A 237 -1.92 12.52 22.99
N VAL A 238 -2.49 13.34 22.11
CA VAL A 238 -3.65 12.95 21.29
C VAL A 238 -3.28 13.02 19.82
N GLU A 239 -3.61 11.97 19.06
CA GLU A 239 -3.34 11.89 17.63
C GLU A 239 -4.62 11.46 16.88
N PRO A 240 -5.05 12.19 15.83
CA PRO A 240 -4.46 13.44 15.34
C PRO A 240 -4.76 14.63 16.28
N ILE A 241 -3.86 15.62 16.32
CA ILE A 241 -4.04 16.86 17.11
C ILE A 241 -5.04 17.80 16.40
N GLU A 242 -5.05 17.80 15.07
CA GLU A 242 -5.94 18.60 14.23
C GLU A 242 -6.60 17.70 13.20
N CYS A 243 -7.89 17.87 12.97
CA CYS A 243 -8.58 17.15 11.89
C CYS A 243 -9.83 17.89 11.40
N GLU A 244 -10.30 17.50 10.22
CA GLU A 244 -11.57 17.95 9.67
C GLU A 244 -12.61 16.82 9.74
N ILE A 245 -13.77 17.09 10.35
CA ILE A 245 -14.88 16.13 10.45
C ILE A 245 -16.04 16.63 9.60
N ARG A 246 -16.40 15.89 8.55
CA ARG A 246 -17.50 16.29 7.66
C ARG A 246 -18.86 16.16 8.33
N ALA A 247 -19.87 16.77 7.72
CA ALA A 247 -21.24 16.68 8.18
C ALA A 247 -21.67 15.21 8.27
N ARG A 248 -22.19 14.80 9.43
CA ARG A 248 -22.66 13.44 9.75
C ARG A 248 -21.57 12.36 9.79
N GLU A 249 -20.29 12.74 9.75
CA GLU A 249 -19.17 11.81 9.90
C GLU A 249 -18.65 11.75 11.34
N GLN A 250 -17.71 10.82 11.57
CA GLN A 250 -16.96 10.69 12.81
C GLN A 250 -15.46 10.63 12.52
N ALA A 251 -14.66 11.16 13.44
CA ALA A 251 -13.21 10.97 13.48
C ALA A 251 -12.81 10.26 14.78
N VAL A 252 -11.85 9.36 14.69
CA VAL A 252 -11.30 8.59 15.81
C VAL A 252 -9.96 9.20 16.21
N PHE A 253 -9.78 9.39 17.51
CA PHE A 253 -8.60 9.97 18.12
C PHE A 253 -7.97 8.94 19.05
N GLN A 254 -6.67 8.77 18.93
CA GLN A 254 -5.84 7.97 19.82
C GLN A 254 -5.28 8.87 20.93
N VAL A 255 -5.47 8.47 22.17
CA VAL A 255 -4.95 9.18 23.36
C VAL A 255 -3.93 8.28 24.04
N THR A 256 -2.69 8.74 24.05
CA THR A 256 -1.58 8.07 24.71
C THR A 256 -1.26 8.81 26.01
N CYS A 257 -1.33 8.12 27.13
CA CYS A 257 -1.05 8.64 28.46
C CYS A 257 0.18 7.95 29.05
N CYS A 258 1.11 8.73 29.60
CA CYS A 258 2.24 8.23 30.38
C CYS A 258 2.25 8.95 31.73
N VAL A 259 2.17 8.18 32.82
CA VAL A 259 2.07 8.71 34.18
C VAL A 259 3.28 8.22 34.98
N ARG A 260 3.96 9.13 35.70
CA ARG A 260 5.16 8.85 36.50
C ARG A 260 4.94 8.96 38.01
N ARG A 261 3.70 9.26 38.44
CA ARG A 261 3.30 9.31 39.85
C ARG A 261 2.21 8.28 40.12
N GLU A 262 2.37 7.48 41.19
CA GLU A 262 1.35 6.52 41.61
C GLU A 262 0.05 7.20 42.06
N GLY A 263 -1.06 6.50 41.87
CA GLY A 263 -2.39 6.91 42.30
C GLY A 263 -3.31 7.39 41.18
N HIS A 264 -4.48 7.89 41.56
CA HIS A 264 -5.49 8.34 40.62
C HIS A 264 -5.05 9.62 39.89
N PHE A 265 -5.29 9.66 38.59
CA PHE A 265 -5.12 10.86 37.78
C PHE A 265 -6.40 11.16 36.99
N GLU A 266 -6.67 12.45 36.82
CA GLU A 266 -7.76 12.99 36.03
C GLU A 266 -7.25 14.25 35.32
N THR A 267 -7.22 14.22 33.99
CA THR A 267 -6.63 15.29 33.16
C THR A 267 -7.61 15.71 32.07
N PRO A 268 -7.94 17.01 31.94
CA PRO A 268 -8.86 17.49 30.92
C PRO A 268 -8.20 17.50 29.53
N ILE A 269 -8.99 17.28 28.49
CA ILE A 269 -8.63 17.39 27.07
C ILE A 269 -9.67 18.32 26.44
N ALA A 270 -9.23 19.50 26.03
CA ALA A 270 -10.09 20.49 25.41
C ALA A 270 -10.22 20.20 23.90
N VAL A 271 -11.44 20.14 23.41
CA VAL A 271 -11.75 20.02 21.99
C VAL A 271 -12.23 21.39 21.52
N LEU A 272 -11.49 21.97 20.59
CA LEU A 272 -11.75 23.27 20.02
C LEU A 272 -12.32 23.11 18.61
N HIS A 273 -13.29 23.95 18.27
CA HIS A 273 -13.76 24.15 16.92
C HIS A 273 -13.53 25.59 16.50
N ARG A 274 -12.74 25.81 15.46
CA ARG A 274 -12.35 27.15 14.97
C ARG A 274 -11.74 28.03 16.08
N GLY A 275 -10.84 27.45 16.88
CA GLY A 275 -10.18 28.10 18.02
C GLY A 275 -11.08 28.40 19.22
N LYS A 276 -12.34 27.91 19.24
CA LYS A 276 -13.24 28.02 20.41
C LYS A 276 -13.43 26.66 21.05
N GLU A 277 -13.25 26.56 22.36
CA GLU A 277 -13.56 25.33 23.10
C GLU A 277 -15.06 25.00 22.97
N VAL A 278 -15.37 23.81 22.47
CA VAL A 278 -16.74 23.32 22.25
C VAL A 278 -17.07 22.10 23.11
N MET A 279 -16.05 21.38 23.56
CA MET A 279 -16.21 20.20 24.39
C MET A 279 -14.96 19.99 25.25
N ASN A 280 -15.17 19.53 26.48
CA ASN A 280 -14.09 19.16 27.38
C ASN A 280 -14.25 17.68 27.74
N LEU A 281 -13.26 16.89 27.38
CA LEU A 281 -13.17 15.47 27.68
C LEU A 281 -12.23 15.27 28.86
N THR A 282 -12.35 14.16 29.57
CA THR A 282 -11.49 13.90 30.72
C THR A 282 -10.83 12.53 30.61
N ALA A 283 -9.51 12.49 30.53
CA ALA A 283 -8.72 11.28 30.63
C ALA A 283 -8.50 10.93 32.10
N GLN A 284 -8.93 9.74 32.51
CA GLN A 284 -8.83 9.29 33.89
C GLN A 284 -8.35 7.84 33.98
N GLY A 285 -7.59 7.54 35.03
CA GLY A 285 -7.07 6.21 35.31
C GLY A 285 -6.44 6.16 36.69
N ASN A 286 -5.80 5.02 36.97
CA ASN A 286 -5.08 4.79 38.20
C ASN A 286 -3.66 4.33 37.85
N CYS A 287 -2.65 5.09 38.25
CA CYS A 287 -1.26 4.74 38.01
C CYS A 287 -0.78 3.79 39.11
N VAL A 288 -0.32 2.62 38.72
CA VAL A 288 0.14 1.57 39.64
C VAL A 288 1.60 1.26 39.33
N TRP A 289 2.43 1.18 40.38
CA TRP A 289 3.80 0.70 40.22
C TRP A 289 3.83 -0.82 40.15
N PRO A 290 4.52 -1.40 39.15
CA PRO A 290 4.59 -2.86 39.01
C PRO A 290 5.33 -3.51 40.18
N LYS A 291 4.73 -4.59 40.71
CA LYS A 291 5.28 -5.37 41.83
C LYS A 291 5.99 -6.60 41.30
N ILE A 292 7.32 -6.58 41.37
CA ILE A 292 8.18 -7.65 40.85
C ILE A 292 8.68 -8.53 41.99
N ALA A 293 8.68 -9.85 41.80
CA ALA A 293 9.30 -10.81 42.71
C ALA A 293 10.28 -11.71 41.94
N ILE A 294 11.45 -11.97 42.53
CA ILE A 294 12.51 -12.79 41.93
C ILE A 294 12.76 -14.03 42.79
N SER A 295 12.95 -15.17 42.15
CA SER A 295 13.32 -16.43 42.80
C SER A 295 14.39 -17.17 41.98
N PRO A 296 15.46 -17.70 42.59
CA PRO A 296 15.79 -17.68 44.02
C PRO A 296 16.35 -16.32 44.49
N SER A 297 16.38 -16.09 45.81
CA SER A 297 16.87 -14.84 46.43
C SER A 297 18.41 -14.69 46.45
N CYS A 298 19.14 -15.73 46.09
CA CYS A 298 20.60 -15.71 45.98
C CYS A 298 21.07 -16.60 44.85
N LEU A 299 21.97 -16.08 44.00
CA LEU A 299 22.64 -16.81 42.94
C LEU A 299 24.12 -16.95 43.29
N TYR A 300 24.58 -18.19 43.43
CA TYR A 300 25.94 -18.50 43.86
C TYR A 300 26.73 -19.25 42.80
N PHE A 301 27.91 -18.72 42.45
CA PHE A 301 28.87 -19.30 41.52
C PHE A 301 30.19 -19.54 42.27
N ALA A 302 30.40 -20.77 42.73
CA ALA A 302 31.59 -21.16 43.47
C ALA A 302 32.74 -21.48 42.50
N GLY A 303 33.72 -20.58 42.39
CA GLY A 303 35.01 -20.88 41.77
C GLY A 303 34.94 -21.14 40.27
N THR A 304 34.45 -20.17 39.49
CA THR A 304 34.45 -20.21 38.03
C THR A 304 35.86 -19.90 37.48
N PRO A 305 36.50 -20.79 36.73
CA PRO A 305 37.83 -20.56 36.16
C PRO A 305 37.86 -19.34 35.22
N VAL A 306 38.93 -18.53 35.30
CA VAL A 306 39.13 -17.39 34.37
C VAL A 306 39.16 -17.89 32.92
N GLY A 307 38.31 -17.30 32.06
CA GLY A 307 38.15 -17.70 30.66
C GLY A 307 37.07 -18.76 30.41
N SER A 308 36.48 -19.34 31.46
CA SER A 308 35.31 -20.21 31.38
C SER A 308 34.01 -19.41 31.63
N GLN A 309 32.86 -20.09 31.58
CA GLN A 309 31.57 -19.48 31.90
C GLN A 309 30.72 -20.41 32.77
N ALA A 310 29.99 -19.84 33.72
CA ALA A 310 28.98 -20.52 34.51
C ALA A 310 27.63 -19.83 34.33
N SER A 311 26.52 -20.56 34.45
CA SER A 311 25.19 -19.97 34.31
C SER A 311 24.20 -20.50 35.33
N SER A 312 23.31 -19.65 35.83
CA SER A 312 22.26 -20.01 36.78
C SER A 312 20.93 -19.40 36.36
N ALA A 313 19.85 -20.17 36.45
CA ALA A 313 18.50 -19.73 36.10
C ALA A 313 17.82 -19.04 37.28
N PHE A 314 17.02 -18.02 36.99
CA PHE A 314 16.18 -17.32 37.96
C PHE A 314 14.88 -16.87 37.30
N THR A 315 13.79 -16.88 38.05
CA THR A 315 12.47 -16.47 37.57
C THR A 315 12.15 -15.07 38.07
N VAL A 316 11.69 -14.21 37.16
CA VAL A 316 11.13 -12.89 37.48
C VAL A 316 9.62 -12.97 37.27
N SER A 317 8.86 -12.59 38.28
CA SER A 317 7.40 -12.65 38.29
C SER A 317 6.81 -11.26 38.53
N ASN A 318 5.86 -10.86 37.69
CA ASN A 318 5.06 -9.66 37.88
C ASN A 318 3.78 -10.03 38.62
N THR A 319 3.67 -9.62 39.87
CA THR A 319 2.51 -9.89 40.74
C THR A 319 1.48 -8.75 40.74
N SER A 320 1.65 -7.77 39.86
CA SER A 320 0.75 -6.62 39.75
C SER A 320 -0.28 -6.77 38.63
N THR A 321 -1.25 -5.85 38.60
CA THR A 321 -2.31 -5.74 37.59
C THR A 321 -1.86 -5.02 36.32
N VAL A 322 -0.63 -4.51 36.28
CA VAL A 322 -0.09 -3.68 35.20
C VAL A 322 1.17 -4.32 34.58
N PRO A 323 1.45 -4.12 33.29
CA PRO A 323 2.67 -4.64 32.66
C PRO A 323 3.93 -3.96 33.22
N ALA A 324 5.07 -4.61 33.09
CA ALA A 324 6.35 -4.10 33.56
C ALA A 324 7.45 -4.34 32.53
N GLN A 325 8.25 -3.31 32.24
CA GLN A 325 9.45 -3.45 31.42
C GLN A 325 10.64 -3.82 32.31
N ILE A 326 11.25 -4.97 32.03
CA ILE A 326 12.35 -5.56 32.79
C ILE A 326 13.65 -5.39 32.02
N ALA A 327 14.67 -4.81 32.66
CA ALA A 327 16.02 -4.75 32.12
C ALA A 327 17.07 -4.93 33.23
N PHE A 328 18.29 -5.34 32.88
CA PHE A 328 19.37 -5.56 33.83
C PHE A 328 20.57 -4.68 33.47
N ALA A 329 20.99 -3.81 34.41
CA ALA A 329 22.07 -2.85 34.18
C ALA A 329 23.31 -3.22 35.02
N PHE A 330 24.17 -4.09 34.47
CA PHE A 330 25.44 -4.46 35.10
C PHE A 330 26.48 -3.35 34.92
N ASP A 331 26.27 -2.20 35.56
CA ASP A 331 27.15 -1.03 35.42
C ASP A 331 28.58 -1.35 35.82
N GLY A 332 29.46 -1.51 34.83
CA GLY A 332 30.89 -1.80 35.04
C GLY A 332 31.24 -3.28 35.28
N ASN A 333 30.27 -4.16 35.49
CA ASN A 333 30.49 -5.60 35.70
C ASN A 333 30.40 -6.37 34.38
N ARG A 334 31.45 -6.24 33.54
CA ARG A 334 31.55 -6.88 32.21
C ARG A 334 31.60 -8.41 32.24
N ASP A 335 31.78 -8.99 33.41
CA ASP A 335 31.86 -10.44 33.61
C ASP A 335 30.46 -11.09 33.73
N PHE A 336 29.37 -10.32 33.65
CA PHE A 336 28.00 -10.81 33.80
C PHE A 336 27.10 -10.41 32.62
N GLU A 337 26.28 -11.35 32.15
CA GLU A 337 25.26 -11.13 31.12
C GLU A 337 23.99 -11.93 31.48
N VAL A 338 22.82 -11.50 30.99
CA VAL A 338 21.56 -12.22 31.17
C VAL A 338 21.04 -12.66 29.80
N SER A 339 20.64 -13.92 29.67
CA SER A 339 20.04 -14.48 28.46
C SER A 339 18.63 -15.01 28.72
N CYS A 340 17.81 -15.00 27.68
CA CYS A 340 16.49 -15.64 27.60
C CYS A 340 16.52 -16.62 26.42
N GLY A 341 15.90 -17.80 26.57
CA GLY A 341 16.18 -19.01 25.80
C GLY A 341 16.27 -18.93 24.27
N ASP A 342 15.58 -18.02 23.58
CA ASP A 342 15.58 -17.89 22.12
C ASP A 342 15.17 -16.45 21.69
N GLY A 343 16.05 -15.67 21.07
CA GLY A 343 15.77 -14.32 20.50
C GLY A 343 16.15 -13.11 21.37
N GLU A 344 16.10 -11.89 20.80
CA GLU A 344 16.25 -10.65 21.58
C GLU A 344 15.21 -10.62 22.71
N PRO A 345 15.58 -10.16 23.91
CA PRO A 345 14.71 -10.25 25.07
C PRO A 345 13.49 -9.35 24.85
N ASP A 346 12.32 -9.97 24.63
CA ASP A 346 11.05 -9.29 24.83
C ASP A 346 11.01 -8.82 26.30
N ASN A 347 11.22 -7.52 26.49
CA ASN A 347 11.48 -6.92 27.79
C ASN A 347 10.19 -6.58 28.54
N GLU A 348 9.01 -6.87 27.98
CA GLU A 348 7.72 -6.57 28.61
C GLU A 348 7.13 -7.81 29.30
N LEU A 349 6.94 -7.71 30.62
CA LEU A 349 6.36 -8.75 31.46
C LEU A 349 4.90 -8.40 31.77
N GLN A 350 3.98 -9.19 31.20
CA GLN A 350 2.54 -9.00 31.34
C GLN A 350 2.05 -9.14 32.80
N PRO A 351 0.90 -8.57 33.17
CA PRO A 351 0.31 -8.71 34.49
C PRO A 351 0.18 -10.17 34.91
N SER A 352 0.50 -10.48 36.18
CA SER A 352 0.40 -11.84 36.74
C SER A 352 1.18 -12.93 35.98
N SER A 353 2.19 -12.55 35.20
CA SER A 353 3.02 -13.48 34.43
C SER A 353 4.43 -13.62 35.02
N SER A 354 5.10 -14.72 34.70
CA SER A 354 6.48 -15.00 35.11
C SER A 354 7.32 -15.42 33.93
N LYS A 355 8.57 -14.99 33.91
CA LYS A 355 9.54 -15.33 32.86
C LYS A 355 10.84 -15.83 33.50
N GLU A 356 11.40 -16.89 32.93
CA GLU A 356 12.68 -17.44 33.35
C GLU A 356 13.82 -16.75 32.59
N TYR A 357 14.82 -16.31 33.33
CA TYR A 357 16.05 -15.69 32.84
C TYR A 357 17.25 -16.54 33.27
N ARG A 358 18.36 -16.41 32.54
CA ARG A 358 19.61 -17.08 32.87
C ARG A 358 20.73 -16.07 33.03
N LEU A 359 21.25 -15.95 34.25
CA LEU A 359 22.45 -15.17 34.54
C LEU A 359 23.68 -15.98 34.15
N ILE A 360 24.54 -15.41 33.33
CA ILE A 360 25.79 -16.01 32.87
C ILE A 360 26.95 -15.18 33.45
N PHE A 361 27.91 -15.87 34.08
CA PHE A 361 29.12 -15.32 34.66
C PHE A 361 30.35 -15.80 33.88
N LYS A 362 31.15 -14.86 33.37
CA LYS A 362 32.35 -15.04 32.53
C LYS A 362 33.53 -14.27 33.14
N PRO A 363 34.22 -14.81 34.15
CA PRO A 363 35.34 -14.11 34.78
C PRO A 363 36.52 -13.94 33.82
N ASN A 364 36.98 -12.71 33.63
CA ASN A 364 38.21 -12.41 32.86
C ASN A 364 39.47 -12.30 33.74
N LYS A 365 39.30 -12.31 35.06
CA LYS A 365 40.38 -12.21 36.05
C LYS A 365 39.97 -12.87 37.37
N ILE A 366 40.97 -13.22 38.18
CA ILE A 366 40.75 -13.74 39.53
C ILE A 366 40.11 -12.62 40.38
N SER A 367 38.91 -12.85 40.87
CA SER A 367 38.09 -11.81 41.50
C SER A 367 36.96 -12.39 42.33
N ASN A 368 36.50 -11.66 43.34
CA ASN A 368 35.33 -12.02 44.14
C ASN A 368 34.26 -10.95 43.93
N TYR A 369 33.05 -11.37 43.54
CA TYR A 369 31.90 -10.52 43.31
C TYR A 369 30.83 -10.82 44.36
N ASP A 370 30.35 -9.77 45.03
CA ASP A 370 29.20 -9.82 45.93
C ASP A 370 28.39 -8.53 45.77
N PHE A 371 27.29 -8.61 45.01
CA PHE A 371 26.43 -7.45 44.71
C PHE A 371 24.98 -7.88 44.49
N GLN A 372 24.04 -6.94 44.55
CA GLN A 372 22.63 -7.22 44.25
C GLN A 372 22.38 -7.18 42.75
N LEU A 373 21.51 -8.07 42.25
CA LEU A 373 21.10 -8.10 40.85
C LEU A 373 20.54 -6.73 40.43
N PRO A 374 21.19 -6.02 39.49
CA PRO A 374 20.83 -4.65 39.16
C PRO A 374 19.61 -4.61 38.22
N LEU A 375 18.43 -4.82 38.80
CA LEU A 375 17.15 -4.81 38.09
C LEU A 375 16.63 -3.38 37.87
N LEU A 376 16.36 -3.07 36.60
CA LEU A 376 15.61 -1.91 36.16
C LEU A 376 14.16 -2.33 35.89
N VAL A 377 13.22 -1.66 36.56
CA VAL A 377 11.78 -1.79 36.30
C VAL A 377 11.31 -0.47 35.70
N ASN A 378 10.74 -0.52 34.50
CA ASN A 378 10.33 0.66 33.74
C ASN A 378 11.46 1.71 33.64
N LYS A 379 12.68 1.23 33.34
CA LYS A 379 13.93 2.02 33.21
C LYS A 379 14.41 2.72 34.50
N THR A 380 13.78 2.44 35.64
CA THR A 380 14.19 2.98 36.95
C THR A 380 14.82 1.87 37.77
N ARG A 381 15.91 2.16 38.48
CA ARG A 381 16.50 1.19 39.43
C ARG A 381 15.49 0.89 40.51
N SER A 382 15.19 -0.40 40.70
CA SER A 382 14.40 -0.79 41.86
C SER A 382 15.23 -0.61 43.14
N LEU A 383 14.57 -0.13 44.19
CA LEU A 383 15.13 0.01 45.53
C LEU A 383 14.90 -1.24 46.40
N GLN A 384 14.20 -2.26 45.87
CA GLN A 384 13.93 -3.51 46.57
C GLN A 384 15.08 -4.51 46.41
N GLU A 385 15.48 -5.14 47.52
CA GLU A 385 16.48 -6.22 47.51
C GLU A 385 15.87 -7.51 46.97
N PHE A 386 16.08 -7.80 45.68
CA PHE A 386 15.44 -8.97 45.07
C PHE A 386 16.29 -10.23 45.08
N CYS A 387 17.56 -10.12 44.69
CA CYS A 387 18.44 -11.28 44.52
C CYS A 387 19.91 -10.87 44.70
N ARG A 388 20.65 -11.58 45.57
CA ARG A 388 22.09 -11.35 45.79
C ARG A 388 22.91 -12.26 44.87
N ILE A 389 23.91 -11.72 44.19
CA ILE A 389 24.83 -12.46 43.33
C ILE A 389 26.16 -12.58 44.07
N ARG A 390 26.62 -13.82 44.24
CA ARG A 390 27.95 -14.13 44.78
C ARG A 390 28.69 -15.01 43.77
N ALA A 391 29.82 -14.53 43.27
CA ALA A 391 30.60 -15.26 42.27
C ALA A 391 32.09 -15.10 42.53
N THR A 392 32.88 -16.16 42.29
CA THR A 392 34.34 -16.09 42.41
C THR A 392 35.01 -16.58 41.13
N GLY A 393 35.89 -15.75 40.57
CA GLY A 393 36.78 -16.09 39.47
C GLY A 393 38.07 -16.69 40.02
N VAL A 394 38.43 -17.91 39.62
CA VAL A 394 39.62 -18.64 40.11
C VAL A 394 40.58 -18.98 38.97
N ARG A 395 41.83 -19.33 39.30
CA ARG A 395 42.82 -19.73 38.29
C ARG A 395 42.43 -21.09 37.68
N PRO A 396 42.44 -21.27 36.35
CA PRO A 396 42.28 -22.60 35.74
C PRO A 396 43.50 -23.47 36.07
N MET A 397 43.28 -24.66 36.64
CA MET A 397 44.34 -25.65 36.90
C MET A 397 44.58 -26.58 35.71
N VAL A 398 43.56 -26.79 34.87
CA VAL A 398 43.68 -27.54 33.61
C VAL A 398 43.03 -26.75 32.47
N CYS A 399 43.40 -27.08 31.23
CA CYS A 399 42.69 -26.65 30.04
C CYS A 399 41.88 -27.85 29.50
N ILE A 400 40.57 -27.70 29.36
CA ILE A 400 39.71 -28.73 28.78
C ILE A 400 39.25 -28.29 27.38
N SER A 401 39.51 -29.12 26.38
CA SER A 401 39.12 -28.86 25.00
C SER A 401 38.45 -30.10 24.36
N PRO A 402 37.26 -29.95 23.76
CA PRO A 402 36.35 -28.80 23.81
C PRO A 402 35.59 -28.72 25.16
N SER A 403 35.32 -27.51 25.65
CA SER A 403 34.56 -27.26 26.91
C SER A 403 33.03 -27.35 26.74
N ARG A 404 32.56 -27.38 25.49
CA ARG A 404 31.15 -27.61 25.12
C ARG A 404 31.09 -28.56 23.95
N ILE A 405 30.21 -29.55 24.04
CA ILE A 405 30.02 -30.56 23.00
C ILE A 405 28.54 -30.55 22.63
N LEU A 406 28.23 -30.19 21.38
CA LEU A 406 26.89 -30.29 20.82
C LEU A 406 26.77 -31.60 20.04
N LEU A 407 25.81 -32.43 20.41
CA LEU A 407 25.46 -33.67 19.74
C LEU A 407 24.04 -33.53 19.20
N LYS A 408 23.90 -33.48 17.88
CA LYS A 408 22.59 -33.50 17.22
C LYS A 408 22.32 -34.90 16.68
N ARG A 409 21.10 -35.43 16.83
CA ARG A 409 20.63 -36.68 16.19
C ARG A 409 19.26 -36.45 15.55
N SER A 410 19.05 -37.04 14.37
CA SER A 410 17.74 -37.13 13.71
C SER A 410 17.10 -38.50 13.94
N VAL A 411 15.81 -38.56 14.25
CA VAL A 411 15.03 -39.82 14.35
C VAL A 411 14.25 -40.03 13.05
N PRO A 412 14.35 -41.19 12.37
CA PRO A 412 13.53 -41.50 11.19
C PRO A 412 12.07 -41.77 11.57
N VAL A 413 11.12 -41.23 10.78
CA VAL A 413 9.66 -41.42 10.98
C VAL A 413 9.21 -42.83 10.57
N ASP A 414 9.91 -43.47 9.63
CA ASP A 414 9.55 -44.78 9.07
C ASP A 414 10.77 -45.72 9.06
N LYS A 415 10.97 -46.50 10.14
CA LYS A 415 11.43 -47.90 10.12
C LYS A 415 11.79 -48.41 11.52
N GLU A 416 11.25 -49.59 11.83
CA GLU A 416 11.75 -50.48 12.86
C GLU A 416 13.17 -50.97 12.49
N GLY A 417 14.12 -50.87 13.42
CA GLY A 417 15.33 -51.71 13.42
C GLY A 417 16.62 -51.15 12.83
N ILE A 418 16.95 -49.86 13.02
CA ILE A 418 18.35 -49.39 12.88
C ILE A 418 18.97 -49.38 14.28
N ASP A 419 20.00 -50.22 14.50
CA ASP A 419 20.82 -50.21 15.70
C ASP A 419 21.36 -48.80 15.96
N GLY A 420 21.18 -48.31 17.18
CA GLY A 420 21.40 -46.91 17.56
C GLY A 420 22.77 -46.36 17.17
N ALA A 421 22.78 -45.37 16.27
CA ALA A 421 23.98 -44.61 15.94
C ALA A 421 24.56 -43.97 17.22
N CYS A 422 25.79 -44.36 17.56
CA CYS A 422 26.50 -43.84 18.72
C CYS A 422 27.41 -42.68 18.30
N PHE A 423 27.43 -41.60 19.06
CA PHE A 423 28.36 -40.48 18.83
C PHE A 423 29.68 -40.75 19.54
N TYR A 424 30.80 -40.59 18.85
CA TYR A 424 32.13 -40.58 19.46
C TYR A 424 32.68 -39.15 19.49
N ARG A 425 33.13 -38.70 20.66
CA ARG A 425 33.74 -37.37 20.87
C ARG A 425 34.94 -37.48 21.79
N GLU A 426 35.96 -36.69 21.54
CA GLU A 426 37.17 -36.66 22.36
C GLU A 426 37.19 -35.41 23.23
N ILE A 427 37.55 -35.58 24.50
CA ILE A 427 37.82 -34.50 25.44
C ILE A 427 39.29 -34.58 25.81
N ARG A 428 40.04 -33.51 25.56
CA ARG A 428 41.43 -33.37 26.01
C ARG A 428 41.47 -32.57 27.31
N ILE A 429 42.12 -33.12 28.32
CA ILE A 429 42.43 -32.45 29.58
C ILE A 429 43.94 -32.23 29.62
N GLU A 430 44.39 -30.98 29.65
CA GLU A 430 45.80 -30.59 29.66
C GLU A 430 46.15 -29.88 30.98
N ASN A 431 47.26 -30.26 31.61
CA ASN A 431 47.76 -29.59 32.80
C ASN A 431 48.42 -28.25 32.41
N VAL A 432 47.86 -27.14 32.88
CA VAL A 432 48.39 -25.79 32.63
C VAL A 432 49.19 -25.24 33.81
N THR A 433 49.54 -26.10 34.76
CA THR A 433 50.34 -25.76 35.94
C THR A 433 51.64 -26.57 35.97
N SER A 434 52.61 -26.11 36.76
CA SER A 434 53.85 -26.87 37.03
C SER A 434 53.66 -27.94 38.12
N GLU A 435 52.47 -28.05 38.68
CA GLU A 435 52.16 -28.91 39.83
C GLU A 435 51.53 -30.22 39.36
N MET A 436 51.67 -31.28 40.18
CA MET A 436 50.99 -32.54 39.97
C MET A 436 49.49 -32.39 40.23
N LEU A 437 48.67 -32.80 39.26
CA LEU A 437 47.21 -32.75 39.35
C LEU A 437 46.63 -34.15 39.20
N SER A 438 45.71 -34.51 40.09
CA SER A 438 44.84 -35.68 39.89
C SER A 438 43.50 -35.22 39.33
N TRP A 439 42.96 -35.95 38.36
CA TRP A 439 41.66 -35.68 37.78
C TRP A 439 40.73 -36.88 37.94
N GLN A 440 39.45 -36.61 38.11
CA GLN A 440 38.38 -37.60 38.23
C GLN A 440 37.15 -37.10 37.48
N ILE A 441 36.58 -37.93 36.60
CA ILE A 441 35.30 -37.64 35.96
C ILE A 441 34.19 -38.35 36.73
N ASP A 442 33.28 -37.57 37.29
CA ASP A 442 32.06 -38.10 37.88
C ASP A 442 31.00 -38.25 36.78
N MET A 443 30.50 -39.47 36.59
CA MET A 443 29.43 -39.74 35.64
C MET A 443 28.09 -39.20 36.17
N PRO A 444 27.40 -38.33 35.42
CA PRO A 444 26.10 -37.80 35.83
C PRO A 444 25.03 -38.89 35.81
N GLN A 445 23.98 -38.72 36.62
CA GLN A 445 22.81 -39.60 36.54
C GLN A 445 22.07 -39.34 35.22
N LEU A 446 22.08 -40.33 34.33
CA LEU A 446 21.47 -40.26 33.00
C LEU A 446 20.04 -40.80 33.03
N PRO A 447 19.13 -40.28 32.18
CA PRO A 447 17.84 -40.92 31.91
C PRO A 447 18.04 -42.37 31.42
N GLN A 448 17.13 -43.29 31.76
CA GLN A 448 17.25 -44.72 31.40
C GLN A 448 17.44 -44.99 29.90
N SER A 449 17.00 -44.06 29.05
CA SER A 449 17.05 -44.12 27.59
C SER A 449 18.35 -43.56 26.98
N MET A 450 19.36 -43.25 27.78
CA MET A 450 20.61 -42.63 27.34
C MET A 450 21.81 -43.28 28.02
N SER A 451 22.88 -43.57 27.28
CA SER A 451 24.13 -44.06 27.86
C SER A 451 25.34 -43.27 27.38
N ILE A 452 26.28 -43.05 28.29
CA ILE A 452 27.58 -42.46 28.02
C ILE A 452 28.63 -43.44 28.52
N SER A 453 29.55 -43.87 27.67
CA SER A 453 30.75 -44.61 28.08
C SER A 453 31.99 -43.82 27.72
N LEU A 454 32.96 -43.78 28.62
CA LEU A 454 34.21 -43.06 28.46
C LEU A 454 35.37 -44.06 28.45
N THR A 455 36.36 -43.87 27.60
CA THR A 455 37.59 -44.68 27.54
C THR A 455 38.82 -43.78 27.43
N SER A 456 39.87 -44.07 28.19
CA SER A 456 41.21 -43.48 28.02
C SER A 456 42.08 -44.41 27.17
N GLY A 457 42.99 -43.87 26.36
CA GLY A 457 43.89 -44.65 25.49
C GLY A 457 44.80 -45.66 26.20
N GLU A 458 44.81 -45.66 27.53
CA GLU A 458 45.49 -46.64 28.38
C GLU A 458 44.45 -47.32 29.29
N THR A 459 44.18 -48.61 29.03
CA THR A 459 43.31 -49.56 29.77
C THR A 459 41.77 -49.49 29.59
N ASP A 460 41.17 -50.65 29.26
CA ASP A 460 39.74 -50.95 29.38
C ASP A 460 39.36 -51.10 30.86
N GLY A 461 38.98 -49.99 31.51
CA GLY A 461 38.51 -49.97 32.90
C GLY A 461 37.01 -50.28 33.01
N THR A 462 36.67 -51.27 33.85
CA THR A 462 35.28 -51.61 34.20
C THR A 462 34.63 -50.51 35.06
N ALA A 463 33.36 -50.23 34.72
CA ALA A 463 32.35 -49.42 35.40
C ALA A 463 32.75 -48.62 36.67
N GLY A 464 32.80 -47.29 36.56
CA GLY A 464 32.36 -46.40 37.64
C GLY A 464 33.08 -45.06 37.78
N GLN A 465 34.40 -45.00 37.60
CA GLN A 465 35.20 -43.79 37.81
C GLN A 465 36.42 -43.80 36.88
N LEU A 466 36.52 -42.82 35.99
CA LEU A 466 37.76 -42.54 35.26
C LEU A 466 38.57 -41.53 36.05
N THR A 467 39.78 -41.94 36.42
CA THR A 467 40.73 -41.13 37.16
C THR A 467 42.09 -41.19 36.49
N GLY A 468 42.86 -40.12 36.58
CA GLY A 468 44.24 -40.10 36.12
C GLY A 468 45.06 -39.01 36.79
N ILE A 469 46.34 -38.97 36.47
CA ILE A 469 47.31 -38.01 37.03
C ILE A 469 48.01 -37.31 35.86
N LEU A 470 48.17 -35.99 35.97
CA LEU A 470 48.99 -35.17 35.08
C LEU A 470 50.16 -34.62 35.89
N MET A 471 51.38 -35.00 35.53
CA MET A 471 52.62 -34.77 36.28
C MET A 471 53.32 -33.47 35.87
N HIS A 472 53.21 -33.08 34.59
CA HIS A 472 54.00 -31.98 34.03
C HIS A 472 53.14 -30.93 33.30
N LEU A 473 53.67 -29.71 33.22
CA LEU A 473 53.09 -28.63 32.42
C LEU A 473 53.00 -29.05 30.94
N GLY A 474 51.82 -28.94 30.35
CA GLY A 474 51.53 -29.31 28.96
C GLY A 474 51.26 -30.81 28.74
N GLU A 475 51.33 -31.63 29.79
CA GLU A 475 50.90 -33.02 29.72
C GLU A 475 49.37 -33.06 29.53
N SER A 476 48.89 -33.90 28.62
CA SER A 476 47.46 -34.00 28.33
C SER A 476 47.01 -35.44 28.19
N VAL A 477 45.78 -35.69 28.62
CA VAL A 477 45.07 -36.96 28.41
C VAL A 477 43.90 -36.72 27.46
N VAL A 478 43.67 -37.67 26.54
CA VAL A 478 42.52 -37.68 25.64
C VAL A 478 41.55 -38.76 26.10
N ILE A 479 40.30 -38.36 26.30
CA ILE A 479 39.22 -39.22 26.75
C ILE A 479 38.21 -39.33 25.63
N SER A 480 38.02 -40.54 25.11
CA SER A 480 37.02 -40.82 24.10
C SER A 480 35.68 -41.11 24.78
N MET A 481 34.65 -40.39 24.38
CA MET A 481 33.29 -40.47 24.88
C MET A 481 32.38 -41.02 23.81
N LYS A 482 31.70 -42.13 24.11
CA LYS A 482 30.63 -42.70 23.30
C LYS A 482 29.28 -42.33 23.92
N VAL A 483 28.41 -41.67 23.17
CA VAL A 483 27.07 -41.23 23.62
C VAL A 483 25.98 -41.91 22.77
N VAL A 484 25.03 -42.56 23.43
CA VAL A 484 23.83 -43.14 22.83
C VAL A 484 22.61 -42.31 23.27
N PRO A 485 22.04 -41.47 22.39
CA PRO A 485 20.88 -40.64 22.72
C PRO A 485 19.56 -41.41 22.61
N PRO A 486 18.48 -40.92 23.24
CA PRO A 486 17.15 -41.52 23.16
C PRO A 486 16.53 -41.44 21.75
N ASP A 487 15.55 -42.29 21.47
CA ASP A 487 14.86 -42.38 20.17
C ASP A 487 13.70 -41.38 20.01
N GLN A 488 13.36 -40.58 21.02
CA GLN A 488 12.33 -39.54 20.93
C GLN A 488 12.94 -38.13 20.85
N PRO A 489 12.27 -37.18 20.17
CA PRO A 489 12.72 -35.79 20.09
C PRO A 489 12.89 -35.20 21.48
N CYS A 490 14.08 -34.70 21.79
CA CYS A 490 14.37 -34.09 23.09
C CYS A 490 15.59 -33.17 23.00
N SER A 491 15.66 -32.19 23.89
CA SER A 491 16.87 -31.38 24.10
C SER A 491 17.29 -31.55 25.55
N HIS A 492 18.40 -32.24 25.78
CA HIS A 492 19.00 -32.42 27.09
C HIS A 492 20.36 -31.73 27.16
N SER A 493 20.63 -31.07 28.28
CA SER A 493 21.97 -30.58 28.60
C SER A 493 22.49 -31.34 29.81
N ILE A 494 23.62 -32.01 29.64
CA ILE A 494 24.29 -32.83 30.64
C ILE A 494 25.61 -32.16 30.97
N ALA A 495 25.86 -31.91 32.25
CA ALA A 495 27.15 -31.43 32.72
C ALA A 495 27.98 -32.63 33.17
N LEU A 496 29.12 -32.89 32.51
CA LEU A 496 30.13 -33.84 32.97
C LEU A 496 31.06 -33.09 33.92
N SER A 497 31.01 -33.43 35.21
CA SER A 497 31.86 -32.81 36.22
C SER A 497 33.22 -33.51 36.30
N ILE A 498 34.27 -32.73 36.04
CA ILE A 498 35.66 -33.14 36.14
C ILE A 498 36.23 -32.51 37.41
N LYS A 499 36.43 -33.32 38.44
CA LYS A 499 37.11 -32.91 39.67
C LYS A 499 38.61 -32.96 39.47
N ILE A 500 39.28 -31.86 39.80
CA ILE A 500 40.73 -31.74 39.79
C ILE A 500 41.17 -31.49 41.21
N THR A 501 42.15 -32.26 41.67
CA THR A 501 42.74 -32.10 43.00
C THR A 501 44.23 -31.87 42.85
N ASP A 502 44.71 -30.76 43.41
CA ASP A 502 46.14 -30.45 43.50
C ASP A 502 46.83 -31.20 44.65
N HIS A 503 48.15 -31.07 44.76
CA HIS A 503 48.94 -31.69 45.82
C HIS A 503 48.65 -31.18 47.25
N LEU A 504 47.81 -30.13 47.41
CA LEU A 504 47.39 -29.54 48.68
C LEU A 504 45.94 -29.93 49.04
N ASP A 505 45.36 -30.94 48.37
CA ASP A 505 43.96 -31.33 48.49
C ASP A 505 42.95 -30.21 48.17
N ARG A 506 43.34 -29.22 47.35
CA ARG A 506 42.40 -28.20 46.87
C ARG A 506 41.66 -28.75 45.66
N HIS A 507 40.34 -28.79 45.79
CA HIS A 507 39.45 -29.26 44.74
C HIS A 507 38.96 -28.12 43.86
N GLN A 508 39.08 -28.30 42.54
CA GLN A 508 38.42 -27.46 41.53
C GLN A 508 37.60 -28.36 40.63
N ALA A 509 36.29 -28.07 40.53
CA ALA A 509 35.41 -28.76 39.60
C ALA A 509 35.33 -27.95 38.31
N GLU A 510 35.75 -28.55 37.20
CA GLU A 510 35.50 -28.03 35.86
C GLU A 510 34.32 -28.79 35.25
N MET A 511 33.50 -28.10 34.45
CA MET A 511 32.31 -28.68 33.84
C MET A 511 32.44 -28.70 32.33
N VAL A 512 32.27 -29.87 31.73
CA VAL A 512 32.07 -30.00 30.27
C VAL A 512 30.57 -30.07 30.01
N MET A 513 30.05 -29.09 29.27
CA MET A 513 28.63 -29.05 28.92
C MET A 513 28.39 -29.86 27.65
N LEU A 514 27.77 -31.02 27.80
CA LEU A 514 27.25 -31.85 26.72
C LEU A 514 25.81 -31.46 26.43
N ARG A 515 25.54 -30.83 25.29
CA ARG A 515 24.16 -30.59 24.84
C ARG A 515 23.80 -31.65 23.81
N VAL A 516 22.81 -32.46 24.12
CA VAL A 516 22.27 -33.49 23.23
C VAL A 516 20.90 -33.04 22.74
N GLU A 517 20.82 -32.76 21.45
CA GLU A 517 19.60 -32.35 20.76
C GLU A 517 19.20 -33.47 19.80
N VAL A 518 18.16 -34.21 20.18
CA VAL A 518 17.45 -35.10 19.28
C VAL A 518 16.34 -34.30 18.62
N THR A 519 16.54 -33.92 17.36
CA THR A 519 15.61 -33.11 16.59
C THR A 519 15.01 -33.94 15.47
N GLU A 520 13.74 -33.74 15.16
CA GLU A 520 13.19 -34.30 13.92
C GLU A 520 13.84 -33.57 12.73
N PRO A 521 14.27 -34.29 11.69
CA PRO A 521 14.85 -33.68 10.51
C PRO A 521 13.75 -32.88 9.79
N GLN A 522 13.90 -31.55 9.73
CA GLN A 522 12.91 -30.69 9.08
C GLN A 522 13.53 -29.88 7.95
N ILE A 523 12.75 -29.77 6.89
CA ILE A 523 13.00 -28.82 5.81
C ILE A 523 11.84 -27.83 5.80
N THR A 524 12.17 -26.56 5.88
CA THR A 524 11.20 -25.46 5.76
C THR A 524 11.56 -24.63 4.55
N CYS A 525 10.56 -23.98 3.96
CA CYS A 525 10.74 -23.09 2.84
C CYS A 525 10.12 -21.73 3.20
N VAL A 526 10.86 -20.66 2.96
CA VAL A 526 10.40 -19.29 3.14
C VAL A 526 10.40 -18.60 1.77
N PRO A 527 9.26 -18.08 1.29
CA PRO A 527 7.94 -18.14 1.91
C PRO A 527 7.32 -19.56 1.81
N SER A 528 6.51 -19.94 2.80
CA SER A 528 5.78 -21.23 2.81
C SER A 528 4.52 -21.21 1.93
N ARG A 529 4.16 -20.03 1.42
CA ARG A 529 3.02 -19.79 0.52
C ARG A 529 3.40 -18.77 -0.53
N ILE A 530 3.00 -19.05 -1.76
CA ILE A 530 3.21 -18.20 -2.92
C ILE A 530 1.85 -17.96 -3.55
N PHE A 531 1.18 -16.91 -3.12
CA PHE A 531 -0.11 -16.48 -3.67
C PHE A 531 0.13 -15.20 -4.46
N LEU A 532 0.03 -15.31 -5.77
CA LEU A 532 0.30 -14.22 -6.68
C LEU A 532 -1.01 -13.74 -7.29
N PRO A 533 -1.26 -12.42 -7.32
CA PRO A 533 -2.31 -11.88 -8.17
C PRO A 533 -2.04 -12.25 -9.65
N PRO A 534 -3.01 -12.04 -10.55
CA PRO A 534 -2.86 -12.39 -11.96
C PRO A 534 -1.58 -11.79 -12.56
N LEU A 535 -0.76 -12.63 -13.18
CA LEU A 535 0.52 -12.26 -13.80
C LEU A 535 0.34 -12.02 -15.30
N ALA A 536 1.08 -11.05 -15.85
CA ALA A 536 1.02 -10.76 -17.28
C ALA A 536 1.45 -11.96 -18.13
N LEU A 537 0.76 -12.18 -19.25
CA LEU A 537 1.09 -13.27 -20.18
C LEU A 537 2.49 -13.07 -20.77
N SER A 538 3.16 -14.18 -21.06
CA SER A 538 4.49 -14.25 -21.67
C SER A 538 5.56 -13.44 -20.94
N THR A 539 5.33 -13.10 -19.66
CA THR A 539 6.27 -12.37 -18.81
C THR A 539 6.83 -13.34 -17.76
N PRO A 540 8.11 -13.70 -17.82
CA PRO A 540 8.69 -14.61 -16.86
C PRO A 540 8.85 -13.93 -15.50
N VAL A 541 8.21 -14.47 -14.47
CA VAL A 541 8.31 -13.98 -13.08
C VAL A 541 9.19 -14.93 -12.29
N LYS A 542 10.22 -14.40 -11.62
CA LYS A 542 11.13 -15.16 -10.75
C LYS A 542 10.88 -14.84 -9.29
N ILE A 543 10.82 -15.85 -8.43
CA ILE A 543 10.55 -15.72 -7.00
C ILE A 543 11.68 -16.38 -6.23
N ALA A 544 12.31 -15.62 -5.33
CA ALA A 544 13.36 -16.14 -4.47
C ALA A 544 12.75 -16.94 -3.31
N LEU A 545 13.15 -18.20 -3.20
CA LEU A 545 12.80 -19.12 -2.12
C LEU A 545 14.04 -19.41 -1.29
N MET A 546 13.86 -19.52 0.02
CA MET A 546 14.89 -19.94 0.95
C MET A 546 14.49 -21.26 1.60
N LEU A 547 15.15 -22.33 1.17
CA LEU A 547 15.02 -23.66 1.75
C LEU A 547 15.96 -23.75 2.95
N LYS A 548 15.39 -23.87 4.15
CA LYS A 548 16.12 -24.03 5.39
C LYS A 548 16.05 -25.51 5.81
N ILE A 549 17.20 -26.16 5.82
CA ILE A 549 17.35 -27.56 6.23
C ILE A 549 17.97 -27.57 7.63
N ASP A 550 17.18 -28.00 8.60
CA ASP A 550 17.58 -28.20 9.99
C ASP A 550 17.76 -29.71 10.21
N CYS A 551 19.00 -30.21 10.06
CA CYS A 551 19.32 -31.64 10.12
C CYS A 551 20.76 -31.94 10.61
N LEU A 552 21.13 -33.22 10.65
CA LEU A 552 22.47 -33.75 10.95
C LEU A 552 23.51 -33.30 9.92
N GLU A 553 24.77 -33.19 10.36
CA GLU A 553 25.92 -33.09 9.45
C GLU A 553 25.90 -34.24 8.45
N GLY A 554 26.11 -33.94 7.17
CA GLY A 554 26.07 -34.96 6.14
C GLY A 554 25.90 -34.41 4.73
N SER A 555 25.93 -35.32 3.77
CA SER A 555 25.66 -35.00 2.36
C SER A 555 24.20 -35.27 2.01
N PHE A 556 23.52 -34.25 1.52
CA PHE A 556 22.13 -34.30 1.11
C PHE A 556 21.99 -34.05 -0.38
N GLU A 557 20.97 -34.64 -0.98
CA GLU A 557 20.61 -34.43 -2.36
C GLU A 557 19.14 -34.03 -2.47
N LEU A 558 18.86 -32.92 -3.16
CA LEU A 558 17.49 -32.64 -3.60
C LEU A 558 17.14 -33.60 -4.74
N ARG A 559 16.50 -34.72 -4.38
CA ARG A 559 16.14 -35.83 -5.27
C ARG A 559 15.16 -35.37 -6.35
N ASN A 560 14.11 -34.65 -5.95
CA ASN A 560 13.10 -34.19 -6.89
C ASN A 560 12.28 -32.99 -6.38
N ILE A 561 11.60 -32.33 -7.31
CA ILE A 561 10.57 -31.31 -7.03
C ILE A 561 9.31 -31.74 -7.77
N VAL A 562 8.21 -31.89 -7.04
CA VAL A 562 6.93 -32.33 -7.59
C VAL A 562 5.91 -31.21 -7.47
N PHE A 563 5.15 -30.95 -8.53
CA PHE A 563 4.01 -30.04 -8.50
C PHE A 563 2.73 -30.85 -8.29
N VAL A 564 2.08 -30.66 -7.14
CA VAL A 564 0.85 -31.37 -6.78
C VAL A 564 -0.35 -30.46 -7.05
N THR A 565 -1.34 -30.95 -7.80
CA THR A 565 -2.51 -30.17 -8.19
C THR A 565 -3.75 -31.06 -8.37
N GLY A 566 -4.95 -30.49 -8.25
CA GLY A 566 -6.20 -31.21 -8.50
C GLY A 566 -6.54 -31.44 -9.98
N ARG A 567 -5.91 -30.72 -10.91
CA ARG A 567 -6.13 -30.86 -12.37
C ARG A 567 -5.15 -31.85 -12.99
N LYS A 568 -5.65 -32.70 -13.90
CA LYS A 568 -4.83 -33.52 -14.80
C LYS A 568 -4.25 -32.64 -15.93
N ASN A 569 -2.98 -32.86 -16.30
CA ASN A 569 -2.29 -32.24 -17.43
C ASN A 569 -2.18 -30.69 -17.40
N CYS A 570 -1.83 -30.11 -16.26
CA CYS A 570 -1.63 -28.66 -16.13
C CYS A 570 -0.35 -28.14 -16.81
N THR A 571 0.62 -29.02 -17.12
CA THR A 571 1.98 -28.61 -17.53
C THR A 571 2.08 -28.03 -18.93
N ASP A 572 1.07 -28.23 -19.78
CA ASP A 572 1.05 -27.67 -21.15
C ASP A 572 0.62 -26.20 -21.16
N ASP A 573 -0.08 -25.78 -20.10
CA ASP A 573 -0.68 -24.44 -19.94
C ASP A 573 0.36 -23.40 -19.47
N TYR A 574 1.41 -23.83 -18.77
CA TYR A 574 2.43 -22.93 -18.20
C TYR A 574 3.78 -23.61 -17.98
N LEU A 575 4.84 -22.82 -18.07
CA LEU A 575 6.20 -23.23 -17.79
C LEU A 575 6.54 -22.93 -16.31
N LEU A 576 6.61 -23.98 -15.50
CA LEU A 576 7.09 -23.93 -14.12
C LEU A 576 8.54 -24.45 -14.07
N ARG A 577 9.46 -23.61 -13.61
CA ARG A 577 10.89 -23.93 -13.55
C ARG A 577 11.44 -23.57 -12.17
N VAL A 578 12.21 -24.46 -11.56
CA VAL A 578 12.95 -24.18 -10.34
C VAL A 578 14.45 -24.20 -10.64
N ASP A 579 15.11 -23.08 -10.39
CA ASP A 579 16.56 -22.94 -10.53
C ASP A 579 17.26 -23.05 -9.18
N LEU A 580 18.30 -23.88 -9.13
CA LEU A 580 19.09 -24.18 -7.94
C LEU A 580 20.54 -23.77 -8.21
N PRO A 581 20.91 -22.50 -7.97
CA PRO A 581 22.23 -21.99 -8.32
C PRO A 581 23.36 -22.67 -7.54
N GLN A 582 23.08 -23.21 -6.35
CA GLN A 582 24.04 -23.96 -5.52
C GLN A 582 24.14 -25.45 -5.90
N GLY A 583 23.46 -25.90 -6.96
CA GLY A 583 23.41 -27.31 -7.36
C GLY A 583 22.36 -28.10 -6.59
N ARG A 584 22.44 -29.44 -6.63
CA ARG A 584 21.49 -30.35 -5.95
C ARG A 584 22.08 -31.11 -4.78
N VAL A 585 23.40 -31.22 -4.74
CA VAL A 585 24.13 -31.94 -3.70
C VAL A 585 24.73 -30.91 -2.78
N PHE A 586 24.41 -31.01 -1.50
CA PHE A 586 24.83 -30.06 -0.49
C PHE A 586 25.48 -30.82 0.66
N ARG A 587 26.41 -30.16 1.34
CA ARG A 587 27.09 -30.72 2.51
C ARG A 587 26.83 -29.80 3.69
N LEU A 588 26.18 -30.33 4.72
CA LEU A 588 26.01 -29.62 5.99
C LEU A 588 27.17 -29.99 6.91
N ALA A 589 27.97 -28.99 7.30
CA ALA A 589 29.17 -29.18 8.12
C ALA A 589 28.94 -28.96 9.61
N GLU A 590 28.03 -28.06 10.01
CA GLU A 590 27.51 -27.85 11.38
C GLU A 590 26.30 -26.90 11.30
N GLY A 591 25.22 -27.15 12.06
CA GLY A 591 24.12 -26.18 12.22
C GLY A 591 22.96 -26.30 11.22
N CYS A 592 22.58 -25.19 10.59
CA CYS A 592 21.44 -25.05 9.68
C CYS A 592 21.95 -24.66 8.29
N LEU A 593 21.49 -25.33 7.24
CA LEU A 593 21.81 -24.97 5.86
C LEU A 593 20.67 -24.15 5.25
N GLN A 594 21.02 -22.99 4.69
CA GLN A 594 20.10 -22.18 3.89
C GLN A 594 20.48 -22.27 2.42
N LEU A 595 19.55 -22.75 1.60
CA LEU A 595 19.69 -22.87 0.16
C LEU A 595 18.75 -21.90 -0.52
N ARG A 596 19.26 -21.16 -1.51
CA ARG A 596 18.40 -20.31 -2.34
C ARG A 596 17.91 -21.12 -3.54
N ALA A 597 16.62 -21.03 -3.82
CA ALA A 597 16.04 -21.54 -5.05
C ALA A 597 15.27 -20.41 -5.72
N PHE A 598 15.19 -20.41 -7.05
CA PHE A 598 14.36 -19.45 -7.79
C PHE A 598 13.24 -20.19 -8.48
N LEU A 599 11.99 -19.89 -8.09
CA LEU A 599 10.82 -20.36 -8.80
C LEU A 599 10.51 -19.39 -9.94
N GLN A 600 10.57 -19.86 -11.17
CA GLN A 600 10.18 -19.13 -12.36
C GLN A 600 8.84 -19.66 -12.88
N PHE A 601 7.95 -18.72 -13.18
CA PHE A 601 6.66 -18.96 -13.81
C PHE A 601 6.54 -18.15 -15.10
N GLU A 602 6.01 -18.77 -16.15
CA GLU A 602 5.66 -18.13 -17.41
C GLU A 602 4.48 -18.86 -18.04
N SER A 603 3.49 -18.12 -18.58
CA SER A 603 2.38 -18.71 -19.31
C SER A 603 2.03 -17.84 -20.52
N SER A 604 1.86 -18.47 -21.67
CA SER A 604 1.53 -17.81 -22.95
C SER A 604 0.02 -17.68 -23.18
N GLU A 605 -0.79 -18.34 -22.36
CA GLU A 605 -2.25 -18.43 -22.48
C GLU A 605 -2.90 -18.03 -21.15
N ILE A 606 -4.18 -17.65 -21.17
CA ILE A 606 -4.91 -17.33 -19.93
C ILE A 606 -5.05 -18.62 -19.11
N THR A 607 -4.43 -18.64 -17.93
CA THR A 607 -4.36 -19.83 -17.09
C THR A 607 -4.69 -19.53 -15.65
N CYS A 608 -5.43 -20.43 -15.01
CA CYS A 608 -5.80 -20.29 -13.60
C CYS A 608 -5.56 -21.62 -12.90
N ILE A 609 -4.68 -21.61 -11.91
CA ILE A 609 -4.52 -22.76 -11.02
C ILE A 609 -5.34 -22.50 -9.77
N ALA A 610 -6.59 -22.96 -9.79
CA ALA A 610 -7.51 -22.76 -8.68
C ALA A 610 -6.96 -23.35 -7.37
N ASN A 611 -7.15 -22.62 -6.28
CA ASN A 611 -6.82 -23.05 -4.91
C ASN A 611 -7.84 -24.06 -4.34
N ARG A 612 -8.81 -24.52 -5.14
CA ARG A 612 -9.96 -25.33 -4.72
C ARG A 612 -10.17 -26.55 -5.64
N PRO A 613 -10.65 -27.69 -5.10
CA PRO A 613 -11.02 -27.92 -3.70
C PRO A 613 -9.83 -28.10 -2.76
N GLN A 614 -8.63 -28.38 -3.29
CA GLN A 614 -7.37 -28.39 -2.53
C GLN A 614 -6.37 -27.44 -3.19
N PRO A 615 -5.58 -26.69 -2.40
CA PRO A 615 -4.59 -25.78 -2.94
C PRO A 615 -3.44 -26.57 -3.61
N PRO A 616 -2.93 -26.11 -4.76
CA PRO A 616 -1.74 -26.69 -5.36
C PRO A 616 -0.52 -26.47 -4.47
N CYS A 617 0.46 -27.36 -4.57
CA CYS A 617 1.70 -27.19 -3.84
C CYS A 617 2.94 -27.71 -4.58
N LEU A 618 4.07 -27.07 -4.31
CA LEU A 618 5.39 -27.57 -4.67
C LEU A 618 5.96 -28.37 -3.51
N VAL A 619 6.36 -29.61 -3.80
CA VAL A 619 6.93 -30.53 -2.82
C VAL A 619 8.41 -30.72 -3.14
N PHE A 620 9.27 -30.20 -2.28
CA PHE A 620 10.72 -30.40 -2.34
C PHE A 620 11.07 -31.69 -1.60
N ILE A 621 11.68 -32.64 -2.30
CA ILE A 621 12.05 -33.95 -1.75
C ILE A 621 13.57 -33.99 -1.60
N VAL A 622 14.05 -33.96 -0.36
CA VAL A 622 15.47 -34.06 -0.04
C VAL A 622 15.76 -35.44 0.55
N GLN A 623 16.81 -36.10 0.06
CA GLN A 623 17.25 -37.41 0.53
C GLN A 623 18.70 -37.32 1.03
N SER A 624 18.99 -38.04 2.11
CA SER A 624 20.38 -38.23 2.57
C SER A 624 21.16 -39.15 1.62
N ARG A 625 22.42 -38.80 1.34
CA ARG A 625 23.35 -39.63 0.54
C ARG A 625 24.21 -40.56 1.41
N GLU A 626 24.04 -40.54 2.72
CA GLU A 626 24.82 -41.36 3.64
C GLU A 626 24.32 -42.79 3.69
N LYS A 627 25.25 -43.76 3.63
CA LYS A 627 24.93 -45.20 3.57
C LYS A 627 24.22 -45.69 4.84
N ASP A 628 24.49 -45.05 5.98
CA ASP A 628 24.01 -45.48 7.30
C ASP A 628 22.72 -44.75 7.73
N CYS A 629 22.25 -43.78 6.94
CA CYS A 629 21.10 -42.93 7.27
C CYS A 629 20.29 -42.58 6.00
N ASN A 630 19.34 -43.45 5.61
CA ASN A 630 18.48 -43.24 4.44
C ASN A 630 17.11 -42.66 4.85
N PHE A 631 17.04 -41.34 5.02
CA PHE A 631 15.78 -40.64 5.28
C PHE A 631 15.44 -39.61 4.18
N VAL A 632 14.15 -39.35 4.02
CA VAL A 632 13.58 -38.44 3.02
C VAL A 632 12.81 -37.33 3.74
N MET A 633 13.20 -36.09 3.52
CA MET A 633 12.52 -34.89 4.02
C MET A 633 11.66 -34.27 2.92
N ARG A 634 10.52 -33.67 3.30
CA ARG A 634 9.59 -33.05 2.36
C ARG A 634 9.23 -31.64 2.84
N ALA A 635 9.47 -30.63 2.01
CA ALA A 635 8.95 -29.28 2.22
C ALA A 635 7.78 -29.04 1.26
N CYS A 636 6.65 -28.60 1.80
CA CYS A 636 5.47 -28.25 1.03
C CYS A 636 5.33 -26.73 0.98
N VAL A 637 5.28 -26.17 -0.23
CA VAL A 637 5.00 -24.75 -0.47
C VAL A 637 3.67 -24.65 -1.18
N LEU A 638 2.69 -23.98 -0.58
CA LEU A 638 1.40 -23.75 -1.28
C LEU A 638 1.61 -22.73 -2.39
N VAL A 639 1.09 -23.03 -3.58
CA VAL A 639 1.26 -22.17 -4.76
C VAL A 639 -0.10 -21.93 -5.39
N ALA A 640 -0.48 -20.67 -5.51
CA ALA A 640 -1.67 -20.26 -6.24
C ALA A 640 -1.33 -19.02 -7.08
N PHE A 641 -1.54 -19.12 -8.37
CA PHE A 641 -1.33 -18.02 -9.30
C PHE A 641 -2.29 -18.16 -10.46
N SER A 642 -2.44 -17.07 -11.19
CA SER A 642 -3.14 -17.02 -12.46
C SER A 642 -2.33 -16.18 -13.42
N ALA A 643 -2.49 -16.41 -14.71
CA ALA A 643 -1.90 -15.60 -15.75
C ALA A 643 -3.01 -15.01 -16.62
N ASP A 644 -2.95 -13.69 -16.79
CA ASP A 644 -3.88 -12.91 -17.58
C ASP A 644 -3.22 -11.59 -17.99
N SER A 645 -3.63 -11.00 -19.10
CA SER A 645 -3.17 -9.67 -19.54
C SER A 645 -4.29 -8.64 -19.34
N SER A 646 -4.74 -8.51 -18.10
CA SER A 646 -5.92 -7.71 -17.77
C SER A 646 -5.79 -6.92 -16.48
N LEU A 647 -6.46 -5.75 -16.52
CA LEU A 647 -6.81 -4.72 -15.52
C LEU A 647 -5.79 -4.32 -14.44
N LEU A 648 -4.97 -5.24 -13.96
CA LEU A 648 -4.00 -5.05 -12.89
C LEU A 648 -2.76 -5.95 -13.04
N SER A 649 -2.64 -6.80 -14.05
CA SER A 649 -1.55 -7.79 -14.12
C SER A 649 -0.16 -7.16 -14.16
N LEU A 650 -0.02 -6.02 -14.87
CA LEU A 650 1.23 -5.27 -14.92
C LEU A 650 1.44 -4.40 -13.67
N THR A 651 0.37 -3.80 -13.14
CA THR A 651 0.40 -2.98 -11.91
C THR A 651 0.79 -3.83 -10.69
N HIS A 652 0.18 -4.99 -10.50
CA HIS A 652 0.54 -5.91 -9.43
C HIS A 652 2.00 -6.35 -9.52
N LEU A 653 2.46 -6.67 -10.73
CA LEU A 653 3.85 -7.09 -10.96
C LEU A 653 4.83 -5.95 -10.63
N ARG A 654 4.54 -4.71 -11.05
CA ARG A 654 5.33 -3.52 -10.71
C ARG A 654 5.37 -3.25 -9.21
N ASN A 655 4.24 -3.40 -8.52
CA ASN A 655 4.16 -3.25 -7.06
C ASN A 655 4.93 -4.35 -6.32
N LEU A 656 4.91 -5.59 -6.83
CA LEU A 656 5.66 -6.72 -6.28
C LEU A 656 7.17 -6.60 -6.56
N SER A 657 7.58 -5.99 -7.67
CA SER A 657 8.98 -5.84 -8.09
C SER A 657 9.63 -4.51 -7.68
N HIS A 658 8.92 -3.65 -6.94
CA HIS A 658 9.37 -2.29 -6.60
C HIS A 658 9.85 -1.47 -7.83
N GLY A 659 9.29 -1.73 -9.02
CA GLY A 659 9.62 -1.01 -10.25
C GLY A 659 10.93 -1.41 -10.94
N LEU A 660 11.55 -2.54 -10.57
CA LEU A 660 12.76 -3.06 -11.26
C LEU A 660 12.39 -3.84 -12.54
N GLU A 661 13.17 -3.64 -13.61
CA GLU A 661 12.96 -4.25 -14.95
C GLU A 661 13.15 -5.77 -14.99
N GLU A 662 13.93 -6.34 -14.05
CA GLU A 662 14.05 -7.79 -13.88
C GLU A 662 13.16 -8.25 -12.72
N ALA A 663 12.04 -8.92 -13.03
CA ALA A 663 11.01 -9.37 -12.08
C ALA A 663 11.48 -10.49 -11.14
N THR A 664 12.49 -10.23 -10.31
CA THR A 664 12.88 -11.09 -9.19
C THR A 664 12.18 -10.60 -7.93
N ILE A 665 11.13 -11.29 -7.52
CA ILE A 665 10.35 -11.01 -6.32
C ILE A 665 11.06 -11.69 -5.13
N SER A 666 11.43 -10.91 -4.12
CA SER A 666 11.95 -11.45 -2.86
C SER A 666 10.81 -12.04 -2.02
N GLY A 667 11.12 -13.06 -1.20
CA GLY A 667 10.15 -13.60 -0.24
C GLY A 667 9.60 -12.53 0.73
N GLU A 668 10.42 -11.56 1.11
CA GLU A 668 10.02 -10.43 1.96
C GLU A 668 9.04 -9.49 1.26
N SER A 669 9.30 -9.14 -0.01
CA SER A 669 8.38 -8.30 -0.82
C SER A 669 7.02 -8.98 -0.96
N LEU A 670 7.01 -10.30 -1.24
CA LEU A 670 5.78 -11.07 -1.36
C LEU A 670 4.96 -11.09 -0.05
N LEU A 671 5.63 -11.20 1.10
CA LEU A 671 4.97 -11.18 2.41
C LEU A 671 4.49 -9.78 2.81
N ALA A 672 5.22 -8.73 2.42
CA ALA A 672 4.88 -7.34 2.69
C ALA A 672 3.83 -6.75 1.72
N TYR A 673 3.58 -7.41 0.59
CA TYR A 673 2.67 -6.94 -0.45
C TYR A 673 1.29 -6.51 0.08
N PRO A 674 0.59 -7.25 0.97
CA PRO A 674 -0.71 -6.82 1.47
C PRO A 674 -0.66 -5.52 2.29
N LEU A 675 0.45 -5.26 2.98
CA LEU A 675 0.65 -4.07 3.81
C LEU A 675 0.96 -2.82 2.95
N ASN A 676 1.55 -3.02 1.78
CA ASN A 676 1.93 -1.94 0.85
C ASN A 676 0.83 -1.59 -0.17
N TRP A 677 -0.34 -2.24 -0.09
CA TRP A 677 -1.43 -2.03 -1.04
C TRP A 677 -2.10 -0.66 -0.87
N SER A 678 -2.20 0.09 -1.97
CA SER A 678 -2.84 1.40 -1.99
C SER A 678 -4.35 1.32 -1.73
N THR A 679 -4.84 2.06 -0.73
CA THR A 679 -6.27 2.21 -0.43
C THR A 679 -7.04 2.94 -1.55
N ARG A 680 -6.32 3.64 -2.44
CA ARG A 680 -6.91 4.37 -3.57
C ARG A 680 -7.60 3.42 -4.56
N THR A 681 -7.04 2.23 -4.81
CA THR A 681 -7.64 1.24 -5.72
C THR A 681 -9.00 0.75 -5.22
N THR A 682 -9.10 0.46 -3.92
CA THR A 682 -10.36 0.10 -3.27
C THR A 682 -11.38 1.25 -3.35
N THR A 683 -10.92 2.49 -3.16
CA THR A 683 -11.76 3.69 -3.29
C THR A 683 -12.27 3.86 -4.72
N THR A 684 -11.45 3.59 -5.73
CA THR A 684 -11.85 3.60 -7.15
C THR A 684 -12.97 2.60 -7.43
N VAL A 685 -12.87 1.37 -6.92
CA VAL A 685 -13.93 0.36 -7.05
C VAL A 685 -15.21 0.84 -6.36
N GLU A 686 -15.10 1.41 -5.16
CA GLU A 686 -16.24 1.98 -4.45
C GLU A 686 -16.95 3.08 -5.27
N LEU A 687 -16.20 4.03 -5.82
CA LEU A 687 -16.72 5.10 -6.66
C LEU A 687 -17.38 4.56 -7.93
N TRP A 688 -16.75 3.59 -8.58
CA TRP A 688 -17.30 2.93 -9.76
C TRP A 688 -18.63 2.24 -9.45
N LEU A 689 -18.72 1.51 -8.34
CA LEU A 689 -19.95 0.84 -7.89
C LEU A 689 -21.06 1.83 -7.54
N ARG A 690 -20.72 2.97 -6.91
CA ARG A 690 -21.67 4.04 -6.59
C ARG A 690 -22.24 4.71 -7.84
N HIS A 691 -21.41 4.88 -8.88
CA HIS A 691 -21.82 5.54 -10.12
C HIS A 691 -22.74 4.67 -10.97
N ASN A 692 -22.47 3.36 -11.04
CA ASN A 692 -23.29 2.41 -11.80
C ASN A 692 -24.57 1.96 -11.04
N GLY A 693 -25.20 2.86 -10.27
CA GLY A 693 -26.60 2.72 -9.87
C GLY A 693 -26.94 1.68 -8.78
N PHE A 694 -26.05 1.43 -7.83
CA PHE A 694 -26.31 0.50 -6.72
C PHE A 694 -27.33 1.03 -5.67
N VAL A 695 -27.93 0.11 -4.89
CA VAL A 695 -29.25 0.13 -4.21
C VAL A 695 -29.53 1.30 -3.24
N ASP A 696 -28.49 1.97 -2.73
CA ASP A 696 -28.63 3.13 -1.83
C ASP A 696 -28.33 4.49 -2.52
N GLY A 697 -28.31 4.50 -3.85
CA GLY A 697 -27.92 5.66 -4.65
C GLY A 697 -26.43 5.98 -4.53
N PRO A 698 -25.95 7.08 -5.12
CA PRO A 698 -24.52 7.39 -5.22
C PRO A 698 -23.79 7.63 -3.88
N ARG A 699 -24.44 7.49 -2.71
CA ARG A 699 -23.89 7.96 -1.41
C ARG A 699 -24.05 7.04 -0.20
N GLY A 700 -24.41 5.77 -0.40
CA GLY A 700 -24.57 4.82 0.72
C GLY A 700 -23.44 3.80 0.91
N LEU A 701 -22.81 3.34 -0.18
CA LEU A 701 -21.98 2.13 -0.16
C LEU A 701 -20.59 2.36 0.47
N ARG A 702 -20.26 1.66 1.56
CA ARG A 702 -18.92 1.52 2.13
C ARG A 702 -18.31 0.18 1.70
N PHE A 703 -17.36 0.22 0.78
CA PHE A 703 -16.75 -0.98 0.21
C PHE A 703 -15.42 -1.32 0.90
N PRO A 704 -15.14 -2.59 1.25
CA PRO A 704 -16.00 -3.77 1.13
C PRO A 704 -16.88 -4.05 2.37
N ASP A 705 -16.87 -3.17 3.38
CA ASP A 705 -17.50 -3.40 4.68
C ASP A 705 -19.00 -3.69 4.62
N ASP A 706 -19.74 -3.06 3.73
CA ASP A 706 -21.17 -3.36 3.54
C ASP A 706 -21.39 -4.80 3.06
N PHE A 707 -20.54 -5.30 2.16
CA PHE A 707 -20.63 -6.67 1.68
C PHE A 707 -20.23 -7.69 2.75
N ARG A 708 -19.18 -7.40 3.52
CA ARG A 708 -18.78 -8.23 4.67
C ARG A 708 -19.88 -8.31 5.73
N ARG A 709 -20.49 -7.16 6.08
CA ARG A 709 -21.59 -7.09 7.06
C ARG A 709 -22.80 -7.91 6.65
N ARG A 710 -23.17 -7.91 5.36
CA ARG A 710 -24.28 -8.74 4.85
C ARG A 710 -24.06 -10.25 5.03
N LEU A 711 -22.81 -10.67 5.17
CA LEU A 711 -22.39 -12.06 5.39
C LEU A 711 -21.88 -12.31 6.82
N SER A 712 -21.95 -11.32 7.71
CA SER A 712 -21.47 -11.47 9.09
C SER A 712 -22.46 -12.20 9.97
N LEU A 713 -21.99 -13.20 10.72
CA LEU A 713 -22.85 -13.94 11.64
C LEU A 713 -23.38 -13.06 12.78
N ASP A 714 -22.60 -12.09 13.25
CA ASP A 714 -23.01 -11.16 14.32
C ASP A 714 -24.14 -10.24 13.85
N ASP A 715 -24.00 -9.64 12.67
CA ASP A 715 -25.01 -8.74 12.10
C ASP A 715 -26.29 -9.49 11.77
N ILE A 716 -26.18 -10.70 11.20
CA ILE A 716 -27.32 -11.58 10.93
C ILE A 716 -28.07 -11.92 12.22
N ARG A 717 -27.34 -12.23 13.31
CA ARG A 717 -27.96 -12.49 14.63
C ARG A 717 -28.65 -11.24 15.17
N LEU A 718 -28.04 -10.06 15.01
CA LEU A 718 -28.60 -8.80 15.47
C LEU A 718 -29.91 -8.44 14.75
N GLU A 719 -29.96 -8.60 13.43
CA GLU A 719 -31.17 -8.37 12.60
C GLU A 719 -32.34 -9.29 12.97
N ARG A 720 -32.05 -10.44 13.60
CA ARG A 720 -33.01 -11.54 13.81
C ARG A 720 -33.39 -11.79 15.27
N THR A 721 -33.01 -10.87 16.17
CA THR A 721 -33.28 -10.90 17.62
C THR A 721 -34.76 -11.14 18.02
N ASN A 722 -35.72 -11.04 17.09
CA ASN A 722 -37.16 -11.23 17.34
C ASN A 722 -37.79 -12.50 16.72
N GLN A 723 -37.03 -13.46 16.19
CA GLN A 723 -37.61 -14.66 15.53
C GLN A 723 -37.14 -15.98 16.19
N SER A 724 -38.05 -16.66 16.89
CA SER A 724 -37.86 -18.03 17.42
C SER A 724 -38.07 -19.08 16.31
N ARG A 725 -37.10 -19.19 15.39
CA ARG A 725 -37.09 -20.24 14.35
C ARG A 725 -35.79 -21.04 14.41
N LYS A 726 -35.89 -22.37 14.34
CA LYS A 726 -34.74 -23.30 14.27
C LYS A 726 -33.83 -23.07 13.05
N LEU A 727 -34.37 -22.53 11.95
CA LEU A 727 -33.64 -22.23 10.72
C LEU A 727 -34.04 -20.84 10.23
N THR A 728 -33.07 -19.96 10.00
CA THR A 728 -33.31 -18.59 9.56
C THR A 728 -32.86 -18.42 8.12
N VAL A 729 -33.77 -18.03 7.23
CA VAL A 729 -33.44 -17.66 5.84
C VAL A 729 -33.01 -16.19 5.83
N HIS A 730 -31.74 -15.95 5.54
CA HIS A 730 -31.15 -14.62 5.43
C HIS A 730 -31.02 -14.22 3.96
N ASN A 731 -31.56 -13.07 3.59
CA ASN A 731 -31.46 -12.54 2.23
C ASN A 731 -30.19 -11.69 2.13
N LEU A 732 -29.37 -11.96 1.11
CA LEU A 732 -28.11 -11.28 0.88
C LEU A 732 -28.29 -9.96 0.11
N GLY A 733 -29.52 -9.67 -0.35
CA GLY A 733 -30.00 -8.37 -0.81
C GLY A 733 -29.00 -7.63 -1.67
N GLY A 734 -28.51 -6.50 -1.15
CA GLY A 734 -27.60 -5.60 -1.81
C GLY A 734 -26.37 -6.26 -2.44
N LEU A 735 -25.70 -7.23 -1.81
CA LEU A 735 -24.55 -7.89 -2.43
C LEU A 735 -24.95 -8.55 -3.76
N ILE A 736 -26.08 -9.26 -3.77
CA ILE A 736 -26.55 -9.99 -4.93
C ILE A 736 -27.17 -9.05 -5.97
N GLU A 737 -27.85 -7.99 -5.54
CA GLU A 737 -28.35 -6.94 -6.44
C GLU A 737 -27.19 -6.23 -7.16
N CYS A 738 -26.08 -5.99 -6.47
CA CYS A 738 -24.85 -5.44 -7.05
C CYS A 738 -24.29 -6.38 -8.11
N LEU A 739 -24.13 -7.67 -7.77
CA LEU A 739 -23.66 -8.68 -8.69
C LEU A 739 -24.60 -8.81 -9.89
N SER A 740 -25.91 -8.79 -9.66
CA SER A 740 -26.91 -8.89 -10.74
C SER A 740 -26.83 -7.70 -11.70
N HIS A 741 -26.53 -6.49 -11.19
CA HIS A 741 -26.33 -5.29 -11.99
C HIS A 741 -25.06 -5.39 -12.85
N VAL A 742 -23.91 -5.71 -12.23
CA VAL A 742 -22.61 -5.83 -12.94
C VAL A 742 -22.63 -6.96 -13.98
N VAL A 743 -23.31 -8.07 -13.69
CA VAL A 743 -23.45 -9.21 -14.60
C VAL A 743 -24.49 -8.94 -15.70
N GLY A 744 -25.40 -7.98 -15.50
CA GLY A 744 -26.54 -7.72 -16.39
C GLY A 744 -27.60 -8.83 -16.38
N VAL A 745 -27.56 -9.75 -15.41
CA VAL A 745 -28.48 -10.89 -15.29
C VAL A 745 -29.11 -10.89 -13.90
N TRP A 746 -30.44 -11.07 -13.85
CA TRP A 746 -31.18 -11.03 -12.59
C TRP A 746 -30.68 -12.06 -11.57
N ASN A 747 -30.26 -13.27 -11.98
CA ASN A 747 -29.73 -14.30 -11.08
C ASN A 747 -28.39 -14.83 -11.60
N PRO A 748 -27.27 -14.57 -10.90
CA PRO A 748 -26.00 -15.20 -11.20
C PRO A 748 -26.09 -16.73 -11.03
N PRO A 749 -25.75 -17.53 -12.06
CA PRO A 749 -25.75 -18.99 -11.96
C PRO A 749 -24.87 -19.49 -10.82
N GLY A 750 -25.40 -20.40 -10.00
CA GLY A 750 -24.64 -21.03 -8.91
C GLY A 750 -24.48 -20.20 -7.63
N VAL A 751 -24.90 -18.93 -7.61
CA VAL A 751 -24.82 -18.06 -6.41
C VAL A 751 -26.22 -17.83 -5.83
N PRO A 752 -26.57 -18.43 -4.67
CA PRO A 752 -27.91 -18.30 -4.11
C PRO A 752 -28.15 -16.88 -3.55
N ARG A 753 -29.34 -16.31 -3.76
CA ARG A 753 -29.68 -14.96 -3.25
C ARG A 753 -29.85 -14.91 -1.72
N SER A 754 -30.05 -16.07 -1.09
CA SER A 754 -30.31 -16.20 0.33
C SER A 754 -29.64 -17.45 0.88
N ILE A 755 -29.18 -17.39 2.12
CA ILE A 755 -28.59 -18.51 2.85
C ILE A 755 -29.48 -18.89 4.03
N SER A 756 -29.60 -20.19 4.31
CA SER A 756 -30.37 -20.71 5.44
C SER A 756 -29.43 -21.09 6.57
N LEU A 757 -29.52 -20.40 7.71
CA LEU A 757 -28.55 -20.52 8.80
C LEU A 757 -29.20 -21.09 10.08
N PRO A 758 -28.67 -22.19 10.64
CA PRO A 758 -29.05 -22.68 11.96
C PRO A 758 -28.30 -21.89 13.05
N LEU A 759 -28.84 -20.75 13.48
CA LEU A 759 -28.12 -19.76 14.31
C LEU A 759 -27.56 -20.29 15.66
N GLU A 760 -28.06 -21.44 16.13
CA GLU A 760 -27.60 -22.17 17.32
C GLU A 760 -26.27 -22.91 17.10
N ASP A 761 -25.93 -23.27 15.86
CA ASP A 761 -24.74 -24.04 15.50
C ASP A 761 -23.74 -23.17 14.72
N THR A 762 -22.81 -22.56 15.46
CA THR A 762 -21.81 -21.65 14.90
C THR A 762 -20.92 -22.34 13.86
N ALA A 763 -20.58 -23.63 14.02
CA ALA A 763 -19.75 -24.38 13.07
C ALA A 763 -20.48 -24.58 11.73
N LYS A 764 -21.77 -24.94 11.76
CA LYS A 764 -22.58 -25.04 10.54
C LYS A 764 -22.81 -23.68 9.90
N CYS A 765 -23.02 -22.63 10.68
CA CYS A 765 -23.17 -21.28 10.15
C CYS A 765 -21.93 -20.80 9.39
N THR A 766 -20.75 -20.93 9.98
CA THR A 766 -19.49 -20.53 9.31
C THR A 766 -19.21 -21.39 8.08
N ALA A 767 -19.55 -22.68 8.10
CA ALA A 767 -19.48 -23.55 6.92
C ALA A 767 -20.38 -23.09 5.76
N ILE A 768 -21.60 -22.66 6.06
CA ILE A 768 -22.56 -22.18 5.04
C ILE A 768 -22.09 -20.84 4.45
N ILE A 769 -21.59 -19.92 5.28
CA ILE A 769 -21.00 -18.65 4.84
C ILE A 769 -19.78 -18.93 3.95
N TYR A 770 -18.88 -19.83 4.37
CA TYR A 770 -17.73 -20.27 3.58
C TYR A 770 -18.13 -20.78 2.20
N ASN A 771 -19.12 -21.68 2.14
CA ASN A 771 -19.60 -22.26 0.89
C ASN A 771 -20.25 -21.21 -0.03
N HIS A 772 -20.96 -20.23 0.54
CA HIS A 772 -21.52 -19.13 -0.25
C HIS A 772 -20.43 -18.25 -0.88
N LEU A 773 -19.41 -17.88 -0.10
CA LEU A 773 -18.25 -17.13 -0.59
C LEU A 773 -17.47 -17.94 -1.64
N SER A 774 -17.32 -19.24 -1.43
CA SER A 774 -16.72 -20.14 -2.41
C SER A 774 -17.52 -20.18 -3.73
N ALA A 775 -18.85 -20.27 -3.65
CA ALA A 775 -19.72 -20.22 -4.82
C ALA A 775 -19.59 -18.90 -5.59
N LEU A 776 -19.43 -17.77 -4.89
CA LEU A 776 -19.18 -16.46 -5.51
C LEU A 776 -17.88 -16.46 -6.31
N ILE A 777 -16.76 -16.89 -5.72
CA ILE A 777 -15.47 -16.94 -6.43
C ILE A 777 -15.57 -17.92 -7.63
N CYS A 778 -16.17 -19.09 -7.45
CA CYS A 778 -16.37 -20.06 -8.54
C CYS A 778 -17.22 -19.51 -9.68
N PHE A 779 -18.23 -18.70 -9.39
CA PHE A 779 -19.01 -18.02 -10.40
C PHE A 779 -18.13 -17.08 -11.24
N VAL A 780 -17.31 -16.24 -10.62
CA VAL A 780 -16.44 -15.31 -11.35
C VAL A 780 -15.37 -16.05 -12.15
N GLU A 781 -14.77 -17.11 -11.60
CA GLU A 781 -13.85 -17.99 -12.33
C GLU A 781 -14.49 -18.61 -13.58
N ALA A 782 -15.75 -19.08 -13.48
CA ALA A 782 -16.49 -19.61 -14.62
C ALA A 782 -16.72 -18.58 -15.74
N GLN A 783 -16.68 -17.28 -15.40
CA GLN A 783 -16.78 -16.16 -16.35
C GLN A 783 -15.42 -15.70 -16.89
N GLY A 784 -14.33 -16.43 -16.60
CA GLY A 784 -12.97 -16.11 -17.02
C GLY A 784 -12.21 -15.20 -16.02
N GLY A 785 -12.68 -15.10 -14.79
CA GLY A 785 -11.99 -14.38 -13.72
C GLY A 785 -10.76 -15.14 -13.21
N CYS A 786 -9.67 -14.42 -12.98
CA CYS A 786 -8.43 -14.98 -12.46
C CYS A 786 -8.33 -14.67 -10.97
N LEU A 787 -8.78 -15.60 -10.12
CA LEU A 787 -8.97 -15.40 -8.68
C LEU A 787 -8.31 -16.49 -7.81
N SER A 788 -7.35 -17.22 -8.36
CA SER A 788 -6.69 -18.33 -7.67
C SER A 788 -6.00 -17.94 -6.36
N HIS A 789 -5.58 -16.68 -6.22
CA HIS A 789 -4.99 -16.14 -5.00
C HIS A 789 -6.02 -15.78 -3.91
N ILE A 790 -7.31 -15.75 -4.24
CA ILE A 790 -8.38 -15.36 -3.32
C ILE A 790 -8.99 -16.60 -2.67
N PHE A 791 -8.94 -16.64 -1.35
CA PHE A 791 -9.54 -17.71 -0.56
C PHE A 791 -10.88 -17.26 0.06
N PRO A 792 -11.90 -18.13 0.15
CA PRO A 792 -13.22 -17.75 0.69
C PRO A 792 -13.14 -17.18 2.11
N GLU A 793 -12.25 -17.71 2.96
CA GLU A 793 -12.06 -17.24 4.33
C GLU A 793 -11.59 -15.78 4.43
N TYR A 794 -10.92 -15.24 3.41
CA TYR A 794 -10.48 -13.84 3.39
C TYR A 794 -11.61 -12.88 3.00
N LEU A 795 -12.76 -13.38 2.52
CA LEU A 795 -13.93 -12.55 2.25
C LEU A 795 -14.87 -12.41 3.46
N MET A 796 -14.58 -13.12 4.56
CA MET A 796 -15.34 -13.06 5.82
C MET A 796 -15.02 -11.79 6.63
N THR A 797 -15.77 -11.56 7.72
CA THR A 797 -15.31 -10.66 8.79
C THR A 797 -14.19 -11.32 9.61
N HIS A 798 -13.30 -10.53 10.22
CA HIS A 798 -12.23 -11.07 11.08
C HIS A 798 -12.79 -11.97 12.20
N LYS A 799 -13.93 -11.59 12.81
CA LYS A 799 -14.58 -12.40 13.84
C LYS A 799 -15.03 -13.76 13.32
N ASP A 800 -15.65 -13.79 12.15
CA ASP A 800 -16.15 -15.04 11.56
C ASP A 800 -15.00 -15.92 11.05
N TYR A 801 -13.91 -15.30 10.57
CA TYR A 801 -12.65 -15.98 10.25
C TYR A 801 -12.05 -16.69 11.48
N ILE A 802 -11.93 -16.00 12.62
CA ILE A 802 -11.43 -16.61 13.87
C ILE A 802 -12.32 -17.76 14.33
N ARG A 803 -13.65 -17.56 14.31
CA ARG A 803 -14.62 -18.63 14.63
C ARG A 803 -14.46 -19.82 13.69
N TRP A 804 -14.32 -19.59 12.39
CA TRP A 804 -14.13 -20.65 11.41
C TRP A 804 -12.86 -21.46 11.68
N ILE A 805 -11.75 -20.82 12.07
CA ILE A 805 -10.53 -21.51 12.49
C ILE A 805 -10.75 -22.34 13.76
N GLU A 806 -11.40 -21.76 14.78
CA GLU A 806 -11.64 -22.42 16.08
C GLU A 806 -12.52 -23.66 15.97
N HIS A 807 -13.45 -23.68 15.01
CA HIS A 807 -14.31 -24.84 14.73
C HIS A 807 -13.70 -25.84 13.75
N GLY A 808 -12.38 -25.80 13.52
CA GLY A 808 -11.68 -26.78 12.69
C GLY A 808 -11.86 -26.58 11.19
N ARG A 809 -12.09 -25.34 10.73
CA ARG A 809 -12.13 -24.94 9.31
C ARG A 809 -13.17 -25.71 8.47
N PRO A 810 -14.44 -25.72 8.89
CA PRO A 810 -15.46 -26.51 8.20
C PRO A 810 -15.58 -26.08 6.72
N CYS A 811 -15.63 -27.07 5.83
CA CYS A 811 -15.64 -26.92 4.37
C CYS A 811 -14.36 -26.30 3.74
N GLY A 812 -13.35 -25.95 4.54
CA GLY A 812 -12.01 -25.58 4.06
C GLY A 812 -11.18 -26.79 3.66
N TYR A 813 -9.94 -26.54 3.21
CA TYR A 813 -8.99 -27.61 2.94
C TYR A 813 -8.36 -28.13 4.24
N ASP A 814 -8.22 -29.45 4.33
CA ASP A 814 -7.49 -30.10 5.42
C ASP A 814 -6.00 -29.78 5.27
N GLN A 815 -5.28 -29.57 6.38
CA GLN A 815 -3.82 -29.30 6.37
C GLN A 815 -2.97 -30.51 5.90
N VAL A 816 -3.60 -31.51 5.30
CA VAL A 816 -3.01 -32.72 4.78
C VAL A 816 -3.46 -32.92 3.34
N ILE A 817 -2.52 -32.87 2.40
CA ILE A 817 -2.76 -33.20 0.99
C ILE A 817 -2.42 -34.68 0.79
N ARG A 818 -3.34 -35.45 0.19
CA ARG A 818 -3.14 -36.88 -0.09
C ARG A 818 -2.84 -37.10 -1.56
N VAL A 819 -1.82 -37.90 -1.84
CA VAL A 819 -1.34 -38.19 -3.19
C VAL A 819 -0.93 -39.65 -3.33
N ASP A 820 -1.00 -40.17 -4.56
CA ASP A 820 -0.40 -41.44 -4.95
C ASP A 820 0.88 -41.17 -5.74
N GLY A 821 1.94 -41.93 -5.47
CA GLY A 821 3.15 -41.94 -6.32
C GLY A 821 4.02 -40.68 -6.27
N LEU A 822 4.49 -40.28 -5.08
CA LEU A 822 5.53 -39.23 -4.93
C LEU A 822 6.95 -39.72 -5.29
N ASP A 823 7.15 -41.03 -5.44
CA ASP A 823 8.41 -41.62 -5.91
C ASP A 823 8.54 -41.45 -7.42
N VAL A 824 8.94 -40.24 -7.81
CA VAL A 824 9.15 -39.87 -9.19
C VAL A 824 10.66 -39.89 -9.49
N ASP A 825 11.05 -40.39 -10.66
CA ASP A 825 12.45 -40.46 -11.08
C ASP A 825 13.16 -39.10 -10.91
N PRO A 826 14.38 -39.10 -10.35
CA PRO A 826 15.15 -37.87 -10.16
C PRO A 826 15.34 -37.18 -11.50
N SER A 827 15.07 -35.88 -11.54
CA SER A 827 15.34 -35.05 -12.71
C SER A 827 16.86 -34.87 -12.89
N GLU A 828 17.34 -34.47 -14.07
CA GLU A 828 18.76 -34.14 -14.30
C GLU A 828 18.98 -32.62 -14.37
N GLY A 829 20.16 -32.13 -13.97
CA GLY A 829 20.58 -30.72 -14.10
C GLY A 829 20.11 -29.76 -12.98
N ASN A 830 20.71 -28.58 -12.86
CA ASN A 830 20.37 -27.60 -11.79
C ASN A 830 19.01 -26.90 -11.99
N VAL A 831 18.46 -27.02 -13.19
CA VAL A 831 17.19 -26.44 -13.60
C VAL A 831 16.16 -27.56 -13.66
N ILE A 832 15.15 -27.49 -12.79
CA ILE A 832 14.15 -28.53 -12.62
C ILE A 832 12.81 -28.05 -13.17
N ILE A 833 12.21 -28.82 -14.08
CA ILE A 833 10.81 -28.67 -14.46
C ILE A 833 10.02 -29.65 -13.60
N PRO A 834 9.21 -29.19 -12.63
CA PRO A 834 8.50 -30.08 -11.71
C PRO A 834 7.51 -30.98 -12.46
N LYS A 835 7.57 -32.29 -12.21
CA LYS A 835 6.57 -33.23 -12.73
C LYS A 835 5.25 -33.02 -11.98
N THR A 836 4.14 -33.06 -12.72
CA THR A 836 2.79 -32.88 -12.13
C THR A 836 2.23 -34.18 -11.60
N VAL A 837 1.76 -34.17 -10.35
CA VAL A 837 1.07 -35.27 -9.68
C VAL A 837 -0.29 -34.81 -9.21
N THR A 838 -1.31 -35.64 -9.40
CA THR A 838 -2.69 -35.28 -9.03
C THR A 838 -3.05 -35.67 -7.60
N THR A 839 -3.75 -34.78 -6.89
CA THR A 839 -4.30 -35.08 -5.56
C THR A 839 -5.34 -36.20 -5.61
N ASN A 840 -5.34 -37.10 -4.63
CA ASN A 840 -6.33 -38.15 -4.46
C ASN A 840 -6.77 -38.26 -2.99
N PHE A 841 -8.07 -38.11 -2.72
CA PHE A 841 -8.63 -38.22 -1.36
C PHE A 841 -8.36 -39.57 -0.67
N LYS A 842 -8.16 -40.63 -1.47
CA LYS A 842 -7.78 -41.98 -1.01
C LYS A 842 -6.29 -42.27 -1.12
N GLY A 843 -5.46 -41.25 -1.39
CA GLY A 843 -4.04 -41.44 -1.65
C GLY A 843 -3.30 -42.02 -0.44
N ASN A 844 -2.31 -42.88 -0.71
CA ASN A 844 -1.56 -43.59 0.34
C ASN A 844 -0.52 -42.70 1.04
N THR A 845 -0.11 -41.59 0.44
CA THR A 845 0.89 -40.68 1.02
C THR A 845 0.26 -39.36 1.45
N SER A 846 0.44 -39.00 2.71
CA SER A 846 0.01 -37.72 3.29
C SER A 846 1.14 -36.70 3.33
N ILE A 847 0.90 -35.51 2.78
CA ILE A 847 1.79 -34.35 2.84
C ILE A 847 1.20 -33.35 3.83
N ALA A 848 1.88 -33.13 4.95
CA ALA A 848 1.52 -32.07 5.87
C ALA A 848 1.84 -30.70 5.25
N CYS A 849 0.86 -29.81 5.21
CA CYS A 849 1.03 -28.43 4.79
C CYS A 849 1.20 -27.53 6.01
N SER A 850 2.00 -26.47 5.89
CA SER A 850 2.23 -25.53 6.99
C SER A 850 0.91 -24.96 7.51
N SER A 851 0.70 -25.04 8.83
CA SER A 851 -0.50 -24.50 9.48
C SER A 851 -0.63 -22.99 9.19
N ILE A 852 -1.85 -22.53 8.88
CA ILE A 852 -2.13 -21.08 8.78
C ILE A 852 -2.09 -20.54 10.20
N SER A 853 -1.05 -19.77 10.53
CA SER A 853 -1.00 -18.91 11.71
C SER A 853 -2.22 -17.98 11.71
N LYS A 854 -2.85 -17.80 12.87
CA LYS A 854 -3.96 -16.86 13.00
C LYS A 854 -3.44 -15.46 12.67
N LEU A 855 -4.04 -14.81 11.68
CA LEU A 855 -3.71 -13.44 11.30
C LEU A 855 -4.15 -12.46 12.40
N SER A 856 -3.40 -11.38 12.59
CA SER A 856 -3.85 -10.26 13.43
C SER A 856 -5.07 -9.55 12.79
N PRO A 857 -5.86 -8.79 13.56
CA PRO A 857 -6.96 -8.00 13.01
C PRO A 857 -6.52 -7.06 11.87
N GLU A 858 -5.35 -6.41 12.03
CA GLU A 858 -4.78 -5.46 11.06
C GLU A 858 -4.32 -6.17 9.78
N GLU A 859 -3.62 -7.30 9.93
CA GLU A 859 -3.17 -8.12 8.79
C GLU A 859 -4.35 -8.67 7.99
N PHE A 860 -5.36 -9.19 8.69
CA PHE A 860 -6.58 -9.71 8.08
C PHE A 860 -7.32 -8.63 7.30
N GLU A 861 -7.43 -7.42 7.86
CA GLU A 861 -8.14 -6.33 7.20
C GLU A 861 -7.50 -5.96 5.86
N CYS A 862 -6.17 -5.89 5.80
CA CYS A 862 -5.44 -5.65 4.55
C CYS A 862 -5.68 -6.75 3.51
N ILE A 863 -5.52 -8.02 3.90
CA ILE A 863 -5.72 -9.18 3.01
C ILE A 863 -7.17 -9.24 2.51
N SER A 864 -8.13 -9.04 3.41
CA SER A 864 -9.54 -9.10 3.08
C SER A 864 -9.95 -7.96 2.13
N ARG A 865 -9.40 -6.75 2.33
CA ARG A 865 -9.68 -5.60 1.46
C ARG A 865 -9.19 -5.85 0.04
N ILE A 866 -7.98 -6.41 -0.10
CA ILE A 866 -7.42 -6.81 -1.41
C ILE A 866 -8.30 -7.90 -2.03
N ALA A 867 -8.68 -8.93 -1.27
CA ALA A 867 -9.52 -10.01 -1.76
C ALA A 867 -10.86 -9.51 -2.34
N TRP A 868 -11.55 -8.62 -1.64
CA TRP A 868 -12.79 -8.03 -2.16
C TRP A 868 -12.54 -7.12 -3.37
N THR A 869 -11.48 -6.31 -3.33
CA THR A 869 -11.13 -5.39 -4.42
C THR A 869 -10.83 -6.16 -5.71
N ASP A 870 -9.96 -7.18 -5.64
CA ASP A 870 -9.58 -8.01 -6.78
C ASP A 870 -10.76 -8.82 -7.31
N LEU A 871 -11.63 -9.34 -6.43
CA LEU A 871 -12.86 -10.03 -6.83
C LEU A 871 -13.74 -9.13 -7.72
N PHE A 872 -13.96 -7.88 -7.31
CA PHE A 872 -14.78 -6.94 -8.07
C PHE A 872 -14.09 -6.42 -9.34
N LEU A 873 -12.78 -6.24 -9.33
CA LEU A 873 -12.05 -5.86 -10.53
C LEU A 873 -12.07 -6.98 -11.58
N GLN A 874 -11.98 -8.24 -11.17
CA GLN A 874 -12.15 -9.38 -12.08
C GLN A 874 -13.59 -9.50 -12.59
N LEU A 875 -14.60 -9.17 -11.78
CA LEU A 875 -15.98 -9.06 -12.25
C LEU A 875 -16.15 -7.97 -13.32
N ILE A 876 -15.64 -6.75 -13.06
CA ILE A 876 -15.68 -5.65 -14.02
C ILE A 876 -14.98 -6.05 -15.31
N LYS A 877 -13.79 -6.67 -15.21
CA LYS A 877 -13.09 -7.24 -16.36
C LYS A 877 -13.97 -8.21 -17.16
N CYS A 878 -14.54 -9.21 -16.49
CA CYS A 878 -15.29 -10.28 -17.16
C CYS A 878 -16.54 -9.77 -17.89
N PHE A 879 -17.18 -8.71 -17.41
CA PHE A 879 -18.49 -8.28 -17.91
C PHE A 879 -18.48 -6.95 -18.69
N GLU A 880 -17.65 -5.97 -18.30
CA GLU A 880 -17.55 -4.69 -19.02
C GLU A 880 -16.51 -4.73 -20.15
N MET A 881 -15.42 -5.48 -19.94
CA MET A 881 -14.22 -5.40 -20.79
C MET A 881 -14.11 -6.56 -21.79
N ARG A 882 -14.46 -7.78 -21.36
CA ARG A 882 -14.31 -9.00 -22.17
C ARG A 882 -15.01 -8.96 -23.54
N PRO A 883 -16.18 -8.31 -23.75
CA PRO A 883 -16.78 -8.21 -25.07
C PRO A 883 -15.94 -7.44 -26.11
N LEU A 884 -14.94 -6.66 -25.66
CA LEU A 884 -14.15 -5.77 -26.51
C LEU A 884 -12.80 -6.35 -26.92
N TRP A 885 -12.27 -7.34 -26.18
CA TRP A 885 -10.86 -7.75 -26.30
C TRP A 885 -10.68 -9.26 -26.30
N SER A 886 -9.86 -9.77 -27.21
CA SER A 886 -9.63 -11.21 -27.40
C SER A 886 -8.35 -11.76 -26.78
N LYS A 887 -7.34 -10.90 -26.48
CA LYS A 887 -6.01 -11.36 -25.98
C LYS A 887 -5.32 -10.46 -24.94
N SER A 888 -5.30 -9.13 -25.07
CA SER A 888 -4.67 -8.23 -24.07
C SER A 888 -5.26 -6.83 -24.08
N SER A 889 -6.11 -6.52 -23.09
CA SER A 889 -6.82 -5.23 -23.04
C SER A 889 -5.90 -4.04 -22.74
N GLU A 890 -4.90 -4.23 -21.88
CA GLU A 890 -4.00 -3.14 -21.46
C GLU A 890 -3.05 -2.69 -22.57
N HIS A 891 -2.36 -3.63 -23.22
CA HIS A 891 -1.44 -3.30 -24.31
C HIS A 891 -2.17 -2.69 -25.50
N GLU A 892 -3.40 -3.16 -25.80
CA GLU A 892 -4.24 -2.57 -26.84
C GLU A 892 -4.63 -1.12 -26.52
N LEU A 893 -4.98 -0.81 -25.26
CA LEU A 893 -5.26 0.56 -24.82
C LEU A 893 -4.03 1.47 -24.90
N LEU A 894 -2.86 1.01 -24.45
CA LEU A 894 -1.61 1.79 -24.55
C LEU A 894 -1.21 2.04 -26.00
N SER A 895 -1.33 1.02 -26.87
CA SER A 895 -1.09 1.16 -28.31
C SER A 895 -2.06 2.16 -28.94
N TRP A 896 -3.35 2.10 -28.57
CA TRP A 896 -4.36 3.03 -29.04
C TRP A 896 -4.05 4.48 -28.64
N VAL A 897 -3.68 4.73 -27.38
CA VAL A 897 -3.30 6.06 -26.89
C VAL A 897 -2.05 6.59 -27.59
N ASN A 898 -0.98 5.80 -27.66
CA ASN A 898 0.26 6.21 -28.33
C ASN A 898 0.05 6.47 -29.83
N SER A 899 -0.84 5.71 -30.48
CA SER A 899 -1.21 5.94 -31.87
C SER A 899 -1.97 7.26 -32.06
N ALA A 900 -2.86 7.62 -31.12
CA ALA A 900 -3.54 8.90 -31.12
C ALA A 900 -2.57 10.07 -30.89
N ILE A 901 -1.66 9.96 -29.91
CA ILE A 901 -0.60 10.95 -29.65
C ILE A 901 0.22 11.22 -30.90
N GLY A 902 0.68 10.17 -31.59
CA GLY A 902 1.46 10.32 -32.82
C GLY A 902 0.72 11.07 -33.94
N ARG A 903 -0.61 11.08 -33.93
CA ARG A 903 -1.45 11.73 -34.95
C ARG A 903 -1.88 13.15 -34.59
N SER A 904 -2.21 13.42 -33.33
CA SER A 904 -2.81 14.71 -32.92
C SER A 904 -1.84 15.67 -32.23
N TRP A 905 -0.65 15.23 -31.81
CA TRP A 905 0.29 16.09 -31.08
C TRP A 905 0.67 17.35 -31.88
N ARG A 906 0.84 17.21 -33.19
CA ARG A 906 1.18 18.31 -34.10
C ARG A 906 0.13 19.42 -34.05
N ASP A 907 -1.14 19.05 -34.18
CA ASP A 907 -2.26 19.98 -34.25
C ASP A 907 -2.45 20.71 -32.91
N LEU A 908 -2.31 19.98 -31.79
CA LEU A 908 -2.32 20.58 -30.45
C LEU A 908 -1.18 21.58 -30.25
N CYS A 909 0.02 21.26 -30.74
CA CYS A 909 1.16 22.18 -30.70
C CYS A 909 0.95 23.44 -31.56
N GLU A 910 0.30 23.31 -32.72
CA GLU A 910 0.04 24.44 -33.62
C GLU A 910 -1.02 25.40 -33.09
N GLU A 911 -2.01 24.88 -32.35
CA GLU A 911 -3.02 25.70 -31.70
C GLU A 911 -2.45 26.41 -30.46
N ASN A 912 -1.74 25.68 -29.59
CA ASN A 912 -1.27 26.20 -28.30
C ASN A 912 0.10 26.92 -28.37
N GLY A 913 0.90 26.67 -29.42
CA GLY A 913 2.24 27.25 -29.59
C GLY A 913 2.24 28.71 -30.07
N ARG A 914 1.09 29.27 -30.43
CA ARG A 914 0.96 30.67 -30.90
C ARG A 914 1.08 31.72 -29.78
N LEU A 915 1.07 31.29 -28.52
CA LEU A 915 1.05 32.16 -27.33
C LEU A 915 2.43 32.49 -26.76
N THR A 916 3.51 31.87 -27.27
CA THR A 916 4.86 32.05 -26.71
C THR A 916 5.82 32.63 -27.75
N SER A 917 6.55 33.66 -27.30
CA SER A 917 7.66 34.41 -27.92
C SER A 917 8.45 33.73 -29.06
N SER A 918 9.13 34.55 -29.88
CA SER A 918 9.96 34.21 -31.05
C SER A 918 11.12 33.21 -30.82
N THR A 919 11.21 32.60 -29.64
CA THR A 919 12.18 31.57 -29.22
C THR A 919 11.54 30.22 -28.88
N TRP A 920 10.28 29.97 -29.25
CA TRP A 920 9.60 28.71 -28.93
C TRP A 920 10.20 27.49 -29.65
N HIS A 921 10.57 26.47 -28.87
CA HIS A 921 10.95 25.15 -29.36
C HIS A 921 9.79 24.17 -29.14
N ARG A 922 9.40 23.42 -30.19
CA ARG A 922 8.33 22.42 -30.08
C ARG A 922 8.72 21.30 -29.11
N PRO A 923 7.99 21.08 -28.01
CA PRO A 923 8.28 19.99 -27.09
C PRO A 923 8.04 18.63 -27.75
N GLY A 924 8.78 17.62 -27.27
CA GLY A 924 8.64 16.24 -27.73
C GLY A 924 7.25 15.68 -27.42
N ALA A 925 6.74 14.79 -28.29
CA ALA A 925 5.46 14.14 -28.04
C ALA A 925 5.51 13.31 -26.76
N PRO A 926 4.43 13.31 -25.93
CA PRO A 926 4.38 12.47 -24.74
C PRO A 926 4.50 10.99 -25.13
N LYS A 927 5.19 10.20 -24.32
CA LYS A 927 5.25 8.73 -24.46
C LYS A 927 4.56 8.12 -23.27
N VAL A 928 3.60 7.24 -23.54
CA VAL A 928 2.81 6.58 -22.50
C VAL A 928 3.18 5.11 -22.45
N ALA A 929 3.71 4.68 -21.31
CA ALA A 929 4.09 3.30 -21.02
C ALA A 929 3.32 2.72 -19.82
N ASN A 930 2.70 3.57 -18.99
CA ASN A 930 1.95 3.18 -17.80
C ASN A 930 0.59 3.89 -17.72
N PHE A 931 -0.27 3.44 -16.80
CA PHE A 931 -1.60 4.01 -16.54
C PHE A 931 -1.64 4.96 -15.33
N ASP A 932 -0.49 5.30 -14.75
CA ASP A 932 -0.38 6.19 -13.59
C ASP A 932 0.25 7.54 -13.96
N THR A 933 1.57 7.66 -13.84
CA THR A 933 2.26 8.95 -13.92
C THR A 933 2.14 9.59 -15.31
N ASP A 934 2.07 8.78 -16.36
CA ASP A 934 2.06 9.26 -17.75
C ASP A 934 0.75 9.95 -18.13
N PHE A 935 -0.32 9.73 -17.36
CA PHE A 935 -1.63 10.39 -17.55
C PHE A 935 -1.83 11.62 -16.64
N SER A 936 -1.02 11.77 -15.59
CA SER A 936 -1.19 12.78 -14.53
C SER A 936 -1.09 14.24 -14.98
N ASN A 937 -0.51 14.49 -16.17
CA ASN A 937 -0.36 15.84 -16.74
C ASN A 937 -1.47 16.21 -17.75
N GLY A 938 -2.41 15.31 -18.01
CA GLY A 938 -3.54 15.51 -18.92
C GLY A 938 -3.22 15.49 -20.43
N LEU A 939 -1.95 15.55 -20.85
CA LEU A 939 -1.58 15.69 -22.26
C LEU A 939 -1.89 14.44 -23.10
N ALA A 940 -1.71 13.25 -22.53
CA ALA A 940 -2.07 12.00 -23.20
C ALA A 940 -3.58 11.94 -23.51
N LEU A 941 -4.42 12.37 -22.56
CA LEU A 941 -5.88 12.45 -22.73
C LEU A 941 -6.26 13.57 -23.72
N ALA A 942 -5.58 14.73 -23.69
CA ALA A 942 -5.80 15.80 -24.67
C ALA A 942 -5.59 15.28 -26.09
N CYS A 943 -4.49 14.56 -26.33
CA CYS A 943 -4.20 13.98 -27.63
C CYS A 943 -5.27 12.98 -28.06
N LEU A 944 -5.69 12.11 -27.14
CA LEU A 944 -6.72 11.12 -27.41
C LEU A 944 -8.05 11.77 -27.83
N ILE A 945 -8.48 12.79 -27.09
CA ILE A 945 -9.69 13.56 -27.39
C ILE A 945 -9.54 14.30 -28.72
N ALA A 946 -8.43 15.01 -28.93
CA ALA A 946 -8.16 15.76 -30.15
C ALA A 946 -8.17 14.88 -31.41
N HIS A 947 -7.66 13.64 -31.31
CA HIS A 947 -7.64 12.71 -32.43
C HIS A 947 -9.05 12.32 -32.92
N HIS A 948 -9.96 12.02 -31.99
CA HIS A 948 -11.32 11.56 -32.32
C HIS A 948 -12.32 12.71 -32.48
N VAL A 949 -12.03 13.86 -31.86
CA VAL A 949 -12.91 15.03 -31.78
C VAL A 949 -12.15 16.30 -32.19
N PRO A 950 -11.75 16.49 -33.46
CA PRO A 950 -10.85 17.58 -33.84
C PRO A 950 -11.39 18.99 -33.60
N PHE A 951 -12.72 19.18 -33.60
CA PHE A 951 -13.33 20.50 -33.40
C PHE A 951 -13.07 21.06 -31.98
N ILE A 952 -12.92 20.17 -31.00
CA ILE A 952 -12.74 20.56 -29.59
C ILE A 952 -11.36 21.17 -29.32
N VAL A 953 -10.41 20.95 -30.24
CA VAL A 953 -9.06 21.48 -30.14
C VAL A 953 -9.08 23.00 -29.99
N LYS A 954 -9.92 23.68 -30.77
CA LYS A 954 -10.05 25.14 -30.75
C LYS A 954 -10.98 25.63 -29.64
N GLU A 955 -12.02 24.86 -29.32
CA GLU A 955 -13.06 25.27 -28.38
C GLU A 955 -12.66 25.12 -26.91
N SER A 956 -11.92 24.07 -26.55
CA SER A 956 -11.56 23.82 -25.14
C SER A 956 -10.13 23.33 -24.89
N LEU A 957 -9.37 22.96 -25.91
CA LEU A 957 -7.97 22.50 -25.77
C LEU A 957 -6.95 23.51 -26.32
N SER A 958 -7.34 24.79 -26.45
CA SER A 958 -6.53 25.90 -26.98
C SER A 958 -5.72 26.64 -25.90
N GLU A 959 -5.84 26.23 -24.63
CA GLU A 959 -5.13 26.80 -23.47
C GLU A 959 -4.31 25.73 -22.70
N LEU A 960 -3.82 24.70 -23.38
CA LEU A 960 -3.01 23.64 -22.78
C LEU A 960 -1.55 24.07 -22.60
N ILE A 961 -0.98 23.74 -21.44
CA ILE A 961 0.44 23.89 -21.16
C ILE A 961 1.18 22.67 -21.69
N LEU A 962 1.89 22.85 -22.81
CA LEU A 962 2.53 21.75 -23.56
C LEU A 962 3.78 21.15 -22.89
N ASP A 963 4.41 21.88 -21.95
CA ASP A 963 5.58 21.42 -21.19
C ASP A 963 5.41 21.74 -19.69
N PRO A 964 4.57 20.96 -18.96
CA PRO A 964 4.16 21.28 -17.59
C PRO A 964 5.21 20.83 -16.55
N HIS A 965 6.04 21.75 -16.08
CA HIS A 965 7.06 21.49 -15.06
C HIS A 965 6.48 21.55 -13.63
N GLU A 966 5.60 22.51 -13.38
CA GLU A 966 5.06 22.76 -12.05
C GLU A 966 3.79 21.93 -11.78
N PRO A 967 3.50 21.56 -10.52
CA PRO A 967 2.26 20.90 -10.11
C PRO A 967 0.99 21.61 -10.58
N GLN A 968 1.01 22.94 -10.61
CA GLN A 968 -0.12 23.77 -11.02
C GLN A 968 -0.39 23.65 -12.51
N ASP A 969 0.65 23.54 -13.34
CA ASP A 969 0.52 23.42 -14.79
C ASP A 969 -0.16 22.11 -15.18
N ARG A 970 0.27 21.03 -14.54
CA ARG A 970 -0.34 19.70 -14.69
C ARG A 970 -1.81 19.70 -14.29
N PHE A 971 -2.15 20.35 -13.17
CA PHE A 971 -3.53 20.45 -12.70
C PHE A 971 -4.41 21.30 -13.63
N HIS A 972 -3.89 22.41 -14.17
CA HIS A 972 -4.57 23.23 -15.17
C HIS A 972 -4.94 22.42 -16.42
N ASN A 973 -4.00 21.64 -16.95
CA ASN A 973 -4.28 20.74 -18.08
C ASN A 973 -5.42 19.77 -17.75
N CYS A 974 -5.45 19.19 -16.54
CA CYS A 974 -6.52 18.30 -16.11
C CYS A 974 -7.90 18.99 -16.11
N ILE A 975 -7.97 20.28 -15.74
CA ILE A 975 -9.21 21.07 -15.82
C ILE A 975 -9.70 21.16 -17.28
N GLN A 976 -8.80 21.44 -18.22
CA GLN A 976 -9.15 21.54 -19.64
C GLN A 976 -9.66 20.21 -20.20
N ILE A 977 -9.11 19.07 -19.76
CA ILE A 977 -9.62 17.74 -20.12
C ILE A 977 -11.05 17.53 -19.62
N VAL A 978 -11.33 17.84 -18.36
CA VAL A 978 -12.67 17.69 -17.78
C VAL A 978 -13.68 18.57 -18.52
N LYS A 979 -13.31 19.81 -18.83
CA LYS A 979 -14.13 20.73 -19.65
C LYS A 979 -14.41 20.12 -21.03
N ALA A 980 -13.39 19.58 -21.70
CA ALA A 980 -13.54 18.96 -23.01
C ALA A 980 -14.51 17.77 -22.98
N LEU A 981 -14.35 16.86 -22.01
CA LEU A 981 -15.22 15.68 -21.87
C LEU A 981 -16.66 16.05 -21.51
N ALA A 982 -16.85 17.10 -20.69
CA ALA A 982 -18.17 17.63 -20.38
C ALA A 982 -18.86 18.21 -21.62
N LEU A 983 -18.12 18.91 -22.48
CA LEU A 983 -18.64 19.52 -23.71
C LEU A 983 -19.11 18.48 -24.73
N ILE A 984 -18.44 17.33 -24.85
CA ILE A 984 -18.90 16.23 -25.71
C ILE A 984 -19.96 15.34 -25.06
N HIS A 985 -20.38 15.62 -23.82
CA HIS A 985 -21.33 14.82 -23.04
C HIS A 985 -20.91 13.34 -22.95
N VAL A 986 -19.65 13.11 -22.60
CA VAL A 986 -19.21 11.78 -22.14
C VAL A 986 -19.74 11.58 -20.73
N ASP A 987 -20.61 10.59 -20.56
CA ASP A 987 -21.17 10.22 -19.27
C ASP A 987 -20.14 9.42 -18.47
N PHE A 988 -19.28 10.17 -17.76
CA PHE A 988 -18.26 9.70 -16.83
C PHE A 988 -17.94 10.84 -15.86
N GLN A 989 -18.28 10.70 -14.56
CA GLN A 989 -17.99 11.73 -13.57
C GLN A 989 -16.49 11.80 -13.28
N LEU A 990 -15.83 12.76 -13.92
CA LEU A 990 -14.39 13.00 -13.81
C LEU A 990 -14.12 14.35 -13.18
N THR A 991 -13.33 14.39 -12.11
CA THR A 991 -12.80 15.64 -11.57
C THR A 991 -11.34 15.84 -11.98
N PRO A 992 -10.81 17.08 -11.98
CA PRO A 992 -9.41 17.31 -12.30
C PRO A 992 -8.44 16.62 -11.34
N ASP A 993 -8.86 16.41 -10.08
CA ASP A 993 -8.04 15.71 -9.08
C ASP A 993 -7.92 14.21 -9.38
N ASP A 994 -8.98 13.60 -9.95
CA ASP A 994 -8.95 12.19 -10.34
C ASP A 994 -7.94 11.90 -11.47
N ILE A 995 -7.67 12.89 -12.33
CA ILE A 995 -6.63 12.80 -13.37
C ILE A 995 -5.25 13.11 -12.78
N TYR A 996 -5.13 14.19 -12.00
CA TYR A 996 -3.85 14.65 -11.44
C TYR A 996 -3.27 13.68 -10.40
N ASN A 997 -4.13 13.15 -9.51
CA ASN A 997 -3.82 12.14 -8.50
C ASN A 997 -4.37 10.77 -8.91
N THR A 998 -4.06 10.33 -10.12
CA THR A 998 -4.65 9.11 -10.67
C THR A 998 -4.26 7.83 -9.91
N SER A 999 -5.05 6.78 -10.15
CA SER A 999 -4.75 5.38 -9.88
C SER A 999 -4.83 4.63 -11.21
N ASP A 1000 -3.95 3.66 -11.43
CA ASP A 1000 -3.86 2.83 -12.65
C ASP A 1000 -5.25 2.29 -13.06
N VAL A 1001 -6.00 1.80 -12.07
CA VAL A 1001 -7.35 1.26 -12.26
C VAL A 1001 -8.33 2.33 -12.74
N TYR A 1002 -8.25 3.53 -12.19
CA TYR A 1002 -9.16 4.62 -12.55
C TYR A 1002 -8.94 5.06 -14.01
N VAL A 1003 -7.68 5.25 -14.42
CA VAL A 1003 -7.33 5.54 -15.82
C VAL A 1003 -7.76 4.41 -16.74
N LEU A 1004 -7.58 3.15 -16.36
CA LEU A 1004 -7.96 2.03 -17.20
C LEU A 1004 -9.49 1.94 -17.40
N LEU A 1005 -10.27 2.18 -16.35
CA LEU A 1005 -11.73 2.29 -16.43
C LEU A 1005 -12.16 3.48 -17.31
N LEU A 1006 -11.52 4.65 -17.14
CA LEU A 1006 -11.73 5.83 -17.97
C LEU A 1006 -11.42 5.55 -19.45
N LEU A 1007 -10.24 4.98 -19.74
CA LEU A 1007 -9.81 4.65 -21.11
C LEU A 1007 -10.73 3.62 -21.76
N THR A 1008 -11.19 2.62 -21.00
CA THR A 1008 -12.20 1.67 -21.48
C THR A 1008 -13.47 2.38 -21.91
N ARG A 1009 -13.97 3.32 -21.09
CA ARG A 1009 -15.14 4.12 -21.42
C ARG A 1009 -14.91 5.01 -22.64
N LEU A 1010 -13.76 5.67 -22.71
CA LEU A 1010 -13.38 6.52 -23.84
C LEU A 1010 -13.22 5.71 -25.13
N TYR A 1011 -12.68 4.49 -25.05
CA TYR A 1011 -12.53 3.59 -26.19
C TYR A 1011 -13.88 3.19 -26.78
N GLN A 1012 -14.88 2.95 -25.94
CA GLN A 1012 -16.26 2.68 -26.37
C GLN A 1012 -16.94 3.92 -26.98
N CYS A 1013 -16.66 5.12 -26.45
CA CYS A 1013 -17.40 6.33 -26.78
C CYS A 1013 -16.78 7.16 -27.91
N LEU A 1014 -15.48 7.46 -27.85
CA LEU A 1014 -14.80 8.43 -28.70
C LEU A 1014 -14.87 8.11 -30.21
N PRO A 1015 -14.70 6.85 -30.67
CA PRO A 1015 -14.85 6.52 -32.09
C PRO A 1015 -16.23 6.87 -32.66
N GLY A 1016 -17.26 6.93 -31.81
CA GLY A 1016 -18.61 7.34 -32.19
C GLY A 1016 -18.74 8.82 -32.56
N TYR A 1017 -17.78 9.66 -32.19
CA TYR A 1017 -17.75 11.10 -32.51
C TYR A 1017 -17.01 11.42 -33.80
N ALA A 1018 -16.40 10.42 -34.46
CA ALA A 1018 -15.72 10.61 -35.72
C ALA A 1018 -16.70 11.18 -36.78
N VAL A 1019 -16.28 12.28 -37.42
CA VAL A 1019 -17.11 12.98 -38.41
C VAL A 1019 -17.31 12.08 -39.64
N LYS A 1020 -18.55 11.61 -39.84
CA LYS A 1020 -18.92 10.77 -41.01
C LYS A 1020 -19.23 11.59 -42.26
N SER A 1021 -19.80 12.78 -42.08
CA SER A 1021 -20.09 13.74 -43.15
C SER A 1021 -20.12 15.15 -42.58
N SER A 1022 -19.70 16.13 -43.37
CA SER A 1022 -19.78 17.55 -43.03
C SER A 1022 -20.87 18.21 -43.89
N LEU A 1023 -21.71 19.02 -43.27
CA LEU A 1023 -22.73 19.83 -43.94
C LEU A 1023 -22.39 21.30 -43.73
N ALA A 1024 -22.08 22.00 -44.81
CA ALA A 1024 -21.87 23.44 -44.78
C ALA A 1024 -23.23 24.16 -44.84
N PHE A 1025 -23.52 24.99 -43.85
CA PHE A 1025 -24.68 25.88 -43.86
C PHE A 1025 -24.20 27.29 -44.17
N GLU A 1026 -24.52 27.78 -45.37
CA GLU A 1026 -24.29 29.19 -45.74
C GLU A 1026 -25.55 30.01 -45.46
N GLY A 1027 -25.42 31.07 -44.66
CA GLY A 1027 -26.52 31.95 -44.30
C GLY A 1027 -26.02 33.33 -43.88
N LYS A 1028 -26.89 34.35 -43.99
CA LYS A 1028 -26.63 35.71 -43.46
C LYS A 1028 -26.61 35.66 -41.92
N LEU A 1029 -26.15 36.71 -41.24
CA LEU A 1029 -26.38 36.83 -39.78
C LEU A 1029 -27.89 36.94 -39.50
N ASN A 1030 -28.40 36.25 -38.46
CA ASN A 1030 -29.78 36.27 -37.95
C ASN A 1030 -30.96 35.54 -38.67
N PRO A 1031 -30.81 34.68 -39.69
CA PRO A 1031 -31.94 33.88 -40.17
C PRO A 1031 -32.16 32.65 -39.26
N LYS A 1032 -33.43 32.33 -38.97
CA LYS A 1032 -33.82 31.02 -38.44
C LYS A 1032 -33.54 29.96 -39.50
N LEU A 1033 -32.51 29.14 -39.28
CA LEU A 1033 -32.27 27.93 -40.09
C LEU A 1033 -33.30 26.86 -39.70
N LEU A 1034 -34.25 26.60 -40.60
CA LEU A 1034 -35.17 25.47 -40.47
C LEU A 1034 -34.53 24.23 -41.12
N LEU A 1035 -34.35 23.17 -40.33
CA LEU A 1035 -33.93 21.86 -40.85
C LEU A 1035 -34.94 21.38 -41.91
N PRO A 1036 -34.50 21.01 -43.14
CA PRO A 1036 -35.42 20.51 -44.15
C PRO A 1036 -36.08 19.20 -43.67
N GLN A 1037 -37.41 19.12 -43.77
CA GLN A 1037 -38.25 18.00 -43.27
C GLN A 1037 -38.00 16.65 -43.96
N ASN A 1038 -37.22 16.59 -45.04
CA ASN A 1038 -36.96 15.38 -45.82
C ASN A 1038 -35.49 14.95 -45.76
N LEU A 1039 -35.00 14.61 -44.57
CA LEU A 1039 -33.79 13.81 -44.42
C LEU A 1039 -34.18 12.32 -44.57
N PRO A 1040 -33.55 11.55 -45.48
CA PRO A 1040 -34.04 10.22 -45.89
C PRO A 1040 -33.83 9.10 -44.84
N TYR A 1041 -33.48 9.41 -43.60
CA TYR A 1041 -33.26 8.42 -42.55
C TYR A 1041 -33.82 8.93 -41.22
N ARG A 1042 -34.51 8.06 -40.46
CA ARG A 1042 -34.75 8.28 -39.02
C ARG A 1042 -33.39 8.49 -38.36
N LEU A 1043 -33.04 9.74 -38.09
CA LEU A 1043 -31.74 10.14 -37.56
C LEU A 1043 -31.67 9.87 -36.06
N VAL A 1044 -30.80 8.94 -35.68
CA VAL A 1044 -30.49 8.59 -34.28
C VAL A 1044 -29.15 9.21 -33.83
N ASN A 1045 -28.50 10.02 -34.68
CA ASN A 1045 -27.14 10.50 -34.41
C ASN A 1045 -27.10 11.95 -33.88
N ARG A 1046 -26.18 12.20 -32.93
CA ARG A 1046 -25.85 13.52 -32.36
C ARG A 1046 -25.37 14.46 -33.47
N PHE A 1047 -26.00 15.63 -33.61
CA PHE A 1047 -25.52 16.71 -34.46
C PHE A 1047 -24.62 17.64 -33.66
N ILE A 1048 -23.46 18.00 -34.20
CA ILE A 1048 -22.57 19.01 -33.63
C ILE A 1048 -22.46 20.12 -34.68
N LEU A 1049 -22.98 21.29 -34.34
CA LEU A 1049 -22.98 22.48 -35.20
C LEU A 1049 -21.77 23.34 -34.85
N THR A 1050 -20.76 23.37 -35.72
CA THR A 1050 -19.62 24.28 -35.59
C THR A 1050 -19.88 25.55 -36.40
N ARG A 1051 -19.74 26.72 -35.78
CA ARG A 1051 -19.98 28.02 -36.42
C ARG A 1051 -18.65 28.63 -36.85
N GLN A 1052 -18.41 28.75 -38.16
CA GLN A 1052 -17.33 29.58 -38.71
C GLN A 1052 -17.91 30.90 -39.23
N LEU A 1053 -17.48 32.03 -38.65
CA LEU A 1053 -17.77 33.36 -39.16
C LEU A 1053 -16.68 33.75 -40.15
N THR A 1054 -17.00 33.75 -41.45
CA THR A 1054 -16.15 34.38 -42.47
C THR A 1054 -16.60 35.83 -42.63
N GLY A 1055 -15.76 36.77 -42.21
CA GLY A 1055 -16.06 38.20 -42.27
C GLY A 1055 -16.08 38.71 -43.71
N ALA A 1056 -17.26 39.06 -44.20
CA ALA A 1056 -17.42 40.14 -45.18
C ALA A 1056 -17.98 41.35 -44.41
N CYS A 1057 -17.33 42.51 -44.54
CA CYS A 1057 -17.77 43.77 -43.95
C CYS A 1057 -19.27 43.96 -44.12
N ALA A 1058 -19.99 44.04 -43.00
CA ALA A 1058 -21.35 44.55 -42.97
C ALA A 1058 -21.31 45.91 -42.26
N THR A 1059 -21.33 46.96 -43.06
CA THR A 1059 -21.77 48.30 -42.63
C THR A 1059 -23.24 48.21 -42.22
N GLY A 1060 -23.53 48.56 -40.96
CA GLY A 1060 -24.82 49.04 -40.47
C GLY A 1060 -25.99 48.04 -40.46
N LEU A 1061 -26.53 47.76 -39.28
CA LEU A 1061 -27.89 48.21 -38.89
C LEU A 1061 -28.35 47.58 -37.57
N ASP A 1062 -29.04 48.43 -36.82
CA ASP A 1062 -29.81 48.34 -35.58
C ASP A 1062 -30.13 46.96 -34.96
N LEU A 1063 -29.98 46.95 -33.63
CA LEU A 1063 -30.36 45.91 -32.69
C LEU A 1063 -31.86 46.01 -32.34
N ASP A 1064 -32.57 44.90 -32.52
CA ASP A 1064 -33.66 44.42 -31.65
C ASP A 1064 -33.50 42.91 -31.44
#